data_AF-A0A3M9XD72-F1
#
_entry.id   AF-A0A3M9XD72-F1
#
_cell.length_a   1.000
_cell.length_b   1.000
_cell.length_c   1.000
_cell.angle_alpha   90.00
_cell.angle_beta   90.00
_cell.angle_gamma   90.00
#
_symmetry.space_group_name_H-M   'P 1'
#
loop_
_entity.id
_entity.type
_entity.pdbx_description
1 polymer ?
#
loop_
_entity_poly.entity_id
_entity_poly.type
_entity_poly.pdbx_seq_one_letter_code
_entity_poly.pdbx_strand_id
1 'polypeptide(L)'
;MPTTTLDHAVHIETAQMPGTDGLYFVGPFCPRITFYSQQVRALHLAHALHAEGVIQPNQTVAVVGAGAAGITLAVALALLNYHVTLYDRAGDILRLQSASTRLLHPHIYEWPRLGSLDERAGLPFLDWPAGNGKDVVLDLRTQFAVLKAPLPNLILKTGHDLKSTAQASGEWKLTFKTAGGDESRVVDHVVLTMGFGDERPCGTIAPDDYWAPSAVGTPATEASAVTAVSYVVSGNGDGALTVALSLLIQDFEHVSFTHTFLDYFSRDQLRQAADAAFAGKTFEEDAEQDLRKHVLPTLIQYGAIDKLRQKLRTDRSLTLNTNGPQFAAGKASQLNQCMLLALLEAAAAESVKIVRSTGFVSGCTPTAEGIVLIGTTIAGHADNKAYKHAILRHGPDQVKRYEATGPLIADYRDYVLGLLAAHPERATPPLLHDATYDLFLDKRIERLAAGGAKAQQKAAASQERRVIEIATDPAAHVLVERGCICIIDIAEQCERLPERCTIDVHVAPNQIPDADDLVRLARCSGGKIELRAGDSVLALWDALLPGIASAPEPVSARAVREYLPAQLTHHIDACLVRRLDLKLQEAITNGGAAPLGDISPEILNHVASTWAAWRVALAASPELQYDFLRWLANVDQQPAQPWNGETGDAISDMTNALILIAAAHAGEPLVPCSNDFGNLGFSATALAIGTGSRAIGRKPLSSRTAPDDWGVDALILSAATDVIVSATAGTVLDAGDIGFTLKTPRKVPPAIIQNDARWRSRLGGPLADWQAAVTKEFAEWRERQDAEVARILV
;
A
#
# COMPACT_ATOMS: atom_id res chain seq x y z
N MET A 1 7.58 -2.86 -0.54
CA MET A 1 8.17 -1.82 0.34
C MET A 1 8.53 -2.50 1.66
N PRO A 2 9.75 -2.39 2.19
CA PRO A 2 10.05 -2.96 3.50
C PRO A 2 9.13 -2.27 4.52
N THR A 3 8.47 -3.07 5.36
CA THR A 3 7.82 -2.61 6.59
C THR A 3 8.87 -1.81 7.38
N THR A 4 8.85 -0.49 7.27
CA THR A 4 9.75 0.39 8.00
C THR A 4 9.40 0.25 9.48
N THR A 5 10.22 -0.52 10.18
CA THR A 5 10.23 -0.55 11.64
C THR A 5 10.35 0.89 12.13
N LEU A 6 9.48 1.28 13.06
CA LEU A 6 9.49 2.61 13.65
C LEU A 6 10.84 2.82 14.35
N ASP A 7 11.65 3.74 13.85
CA ASP A 7 12.88 4.14 14.52
C ASP A 7 12.53 5.15 15.63
N HIS A 8 12.38 4.64 16.85
CA HIS A 8 12.00 5.46 18.01
C HIS A 8 12.99 6.59 18.28
N ALA A 9 14.28 6.37 18.07
CA ALA A 9 15.31 7.37 18.32
C ALA A 9 15.13 8.59 17.41
N VAL A 10 14.79 8.38 16.14
CA VAL A 10 14.55 9.46 15.16
C VAL A 10 13.37 10.35 15.59
N HIS A 11 12.29 9.75 16.10
CA HIS A 11 11.12 10.52 16.55
C HIS A 11 11.39 11.34 17.81
N ILE A 12 12.24 10.84 18.70
CA ILE A 12 12.69 11.61 19.87
C ILE A 12 13.65 12.72 19.43
N GLU A 13 14.67 12.39 18.63
CA GLU A 13 15.69 13.33 18.15
C GLU A 13 15.07 14.53 17.41
N THR A 14 14.10 14.27 16.54
CA THR A 14 13.41 15.33 15.78
C THR A 14 12.52 16.24 16.64
N ALA A 15 12.11 15.78 17.83
CA ALA A 15 11.24 16.53 18.73
C ALA A 15 11.99 17.18 19.89
N GLN A 16 13.06 16.56 20.39
CA GLN A 16 13.77 16.98 21.59
C GLN A 16 14.58 18.25 21.35
N MET A 17 14.58 19.14 22.33
CA MET A 17 15.49 20.29 22.34
C MET A 17 16.93 19.81 22.57
N PRO A 18 17.88 20.07 21.65
CA PRO A 18 19.24 19.56 21.75
C PRO A 18 19.94 20.05 23.02
N GLY A 19 20.67 19.14 23.66
CA GLY A 19 21.43 19.43 24.88
C GLY A 19 20.58 19.59 26.15
N THR A 20 19.28 19.27 26.10
CA THR A 20 18.38 19.32 27.26
C THR A 20 17.57 18.04 27.39
N ASP A 21 17.32 17.61 28.62
CA ASP A 21 16.41 16.50 28.91
C ASP A 21 15.00 17.03 29.20
N GLY A 22 13.99 16.31 28.73
CA GLY A 22 12.59 16.55 29.09
C GLY A 22 11.92 17.76 28.43
N LEU A 23 12.49 18.38 27.38
CA LEU A 23 11.81 19.40 26.58
C LEU A 23 11.67 18.97 25.13
N TYR A 24 10.43 18.98 24.63
CA TYR A 24 10.09 18.52 23.29
C TYR A 24 9.19 19.52 22.56
N PHE A 25 9.37 19.62 21.25
CA PHE A 25 8.56 20.40 20.32
C PHE A 25 7.91 19.47 19.30
N VAL A 26 6.60 19.60 19.08
CA VAL A 26 5.91 18.77 18.07
C VAL A 26 5.82 19.52 16.75
N GLY A 27 6.92 19.43 15.98
CA GLY A 27 7.03 19.85 14.60
C GLY A 27 6.70 21.31 14.26
N PRO A 28 7.06 22.33 15.07
CA PRO A 28 6.80 23.73 14.73
C PRO A 28 7.49 24.18 13.43
N PHE A 29 8.60 23.53 13.06
CA PHE A 29 9.37 23.82 11.85
C PHE A 29 9.34 22.70 10.81
N CYS A 30 8.57 21.65 11.04
CA CYS A 30 8.44 20.58 10.05
C CYS A 30 7.63 21.05 8.84
N PRO A 31 7.97 20.60 7.63
CA PRO A 31 7.08 20.76 6.48
C PRO A 31 5.76 20.00 6.72
N ARG A 32 4.68 20.43 6.08
CA ARG A 32 3.32 19.85 6.17
C ARG A 32 2.70 19.94 7.57
N ILE A 33 1.77 20.87 7.71
CA ILE A 33 1.18 21.29 8.99
C ILE A 33 -0.32 20.95 9.11
N THR A 34 -0.78 19.91 8.42
CA THR A 34 -2.18 19.46 8.46
C THR A 34 -2.57 18.93 9.85
N PHE A 35 -3.86 18.73 10.10
CA PHE A 35 -4.32 18.08 11.34
C PHE A 35 -3.76 16.66 11.47
N TYR A 36 -3.84 15.89 10.38
CA TYR A 36 -3.33 14.51 10.34
C TYR A 36 -1.83 14.46 10.69
N SER A 37 -0.99 15.27 10.03
CA SER A 37 0.47 15.23 10.29
C SER A 37 0.83 15.64 11.72
N GLN A 38 0.07 16.56 12.31
CA GLN A 38 0.20 16.95 13.72
C GLN A 38 -0.13 15.81 14.68
N GLN A 39 -1.24 15.08 14.44
CA GLN A 39 -1.66 13.97 15.27
C GLN A 39 -0.71 12.76 15.14
N VAL A 40 -0.23 12.47 13.93
CA VAL A 40 0.73 11.39 13.68
C VAL A 40 2.05 11.64 14.41
N ARG A 41 2.62 12.86 14.31
CA ARG A 41 3.84 13.21 15.07
C ARG A 41 3.65 13.05 16.57
N ALA A 42 2.48 13.45 17.09
CA ALA A 42 2.16 13.28 18.50
C ALA A 42 2.10 11.79 18.91
N LEU A 43 1.48 10.94 18.10
CA LEU A 43 1.41 9.49 18.36
C LEU A 43 2.81 8.84 18.30
N HIS A 44 3.61 9.16 17.27
CA HIS A 44 4.97 8.63 17.15
C HIS A 44 5.85 9.05 18.32
N LEU A 45 5.78 10.32 18.73
CA LEU A 45 6.55 10.81 19.87
C LEU A 45 6.14 10.11 21.18
N ALA A 46 4.84 9.98 21.46
CA ALA A 46 4.38 9.26 22.65
C ALA A 46 4.81 7.79 22.66
N HIS A 47 4.73 7.13 21.50
CA HIS A 47 5.18 5.74 21.35
C HIS A 47 6.68 5.64 21.60
N ALA A 48 7.49 6.49 20.97
CA ALA A 48 8.95 6.48 21.11
C ALA A 48 9.40 6.75 22.56
N LEU A 49 8.85 7.78 23.21
CA LEU A 49 9.17 8.09 24.62
C LEU A 49 8.85 6.92 25.57
N HIS A 50 7.80 6.16 25.26
CA HIS A 50 7.43 4.98 26.05
C HIS A 50 8.32 3.78 25.76
N ALA A 51 8.56 3.47 24.49
CA ALA A 51 9.37 2.33 24.06
C ALA A 51 10.82 2.44 24.56
N GLU A 52 11.38 3.64 24.53
CA GLU A 52 12.74 3.94 25.01
C GLU A 52 12.80 4.18 26.53
N GLY A 53 11.67 4.10 27.24
CA GLY A 53 11.64 4.30 28.69
C GLY A 53 12.08 5.71 29.14
N VAL A 54 11.93 6.73 28.29
CA VAL A 54 12.37 8.10 28.58
C VAL A 54 11.54 8.71 29.71
N ILE A 55 10.23 8.44 29.74
CA ILE A 55 9.34 8.88 30.82
C ILE A 55 9.19 7.74 31.82
N GLN A 56 9.61 7.99 33.06
CA GLN A 56 9.45 7.06 34.18
C GLN A 56 8.04 7.15 34.79
N PRO A 57 7.49 6.07 35.38
CA PRO A 57 6.10 6.05 35.88
C PRO A 57 5.75 7.10 36.94
N ASN A 58 6.74 7.58 37.70
CA ASN A 58 6.58 8.60 38.74
C ASN A 58 6.76 10.04 38.23
N GLN A 59 7.11 10.22 36.96
CA GLN A 59 7.34 11.54 36.36
C GLN A 59 6.05 12.15 35.84
N THR A 60 6.04 13.47 35.80
CA THR A 60 4.92 14.32 35.37
C THR A 60 5.21 14.97 34.03
N VAL A 61 4.18 15.04 33.19
CA VAL A 61 4.28 15.62 31.84
C VAL A 61 3.33 16.80 31.70
N ALA A 62 3.87 17.96 31.32
CA ALA A 62 3.07 19.09 30.87
C ALA A 62 3.01 19.12 29.34
N VAL A 63 1.80 19.12 28.79
CA VAL A 63 1.56 19.36 27.37
C VAL A 63 0.99 20.77 27.22
N VAL A 64 1.62 21.63 26.43
CA VAL A 64 1.18 23.02 26.25
C VAL A 64 0.68 23.25 24.83
N GLY A 65 -0.61 23.56 24.71
CA GLY A 65 -1.35 23.75 23.46
C GLY A 65 -2.37 22.62 23.21
N ALA A 66 -3.66 22.90 23.37
CA ALA A 66 -4.75 21.96 23.10
C ALA A 66 -5.26 22.03 21.65
N GLY A 67 -4.32 22.14 20.70
CA GLY A 67 -4.56 21.88 19.28
C GLY A 67 -4.57 20.38 18.97
N ALA A 68 -4.66 20.00 17.69
CA ALA A 68 -4.76 18.60 17.25
C ALA A 68 -3.60 17.73 17.79
N ALA A 69 -2.36 18.21 17.72
CA ALA A 69 -1.20 17.52 18.29
C ALA A 69 -1.31 17.32 19.81
N GLY A 70 -1.67 18.36 20.56
CA GLY A 70 -1.63 18.32 22.02
C GLY A 70 -2.75 17.48 22.64
N ILE A 71 -3.97 17.53 22.10
CA ILE A 71 -5.04 16.64 22.58
C ILE A 71 -4.70 15.17 22.30
N THR A 72 -4.12 14.88 21.14
CA THR A 72 -3.70 13.53 20.77
C THR A 72 -2.57 13.03 21.66
N LEU A 73 -1.52 13.84 21.84
CA LEU A 73 -0.38 13.47 22.69
C LEU A 73 -0.81 13.25 24.15
N ALA A 74 -1.66 14.12 24.67
CA ALA A 74 -2.09 14.04 26.06
C ALA A 74 -2.93 12.79 26.32
N VAL A 75 -3.81 12.41 25.39
CA VAL A 75 -4.55 11.14 25.45
C VAL A 75 -3.60 9.94 25.30
N ALA A 76 -2.66 9.98 24.34
CA ALA A 76 -1.69 8.92 24.10
C ALA A 76 -0.89 8.59 25.37
N LEU A 77 -0.28 9.61 25.98
CA LEU A 77 0.50 9.46 27.21
C LEU A 77 -0.36 9.01 28.40
N ALA A 78 -1.62 9.48 28.49
CA ALA A 78 -2.53 9.04 29.53
C ALA A 78 -2.97 7.56 29.37
N LEU A 79 -3.16 7.09 28.14
CA LEU A 79 -3.40 5.67 27.84
C LEU A 79 -2.21 4.79 28.21
N LEU A 80 -0.99 5.32 28.10
CA LEU A 80 0.25 4.70 28.57
C LEU A 80 0.48 4.83 30.09
N ASN A 81 -0.51 5.36 30.82
CA ASN A 81 -0.55 5.48 32.27
C ASN A 81 0.42 6.52 32.88
N TYR A 82 0.85 7.52 32.09
CA TYR A 82 1.61 8.67 32.61
C TYR A 82 0.70 9.76 33.19
N HIS A 83 1.23 10.58 34.09
CA HIS A 83 0.50 11.73 34.65
C HIS A 83 0.68 12.95 33.74
N VAL A 84 -0.41 13.38 33.11
CA VAL A 84 -0.38 14.42 32.08
C VAL A 84 -1.28 15.57 32.45
N THR A 85 -0.75 16.80 32.37
CA THR A 85 -1.56 18.02 32.39
C THR A 85 -1.47 18.74 31.05
N LEU A 86 -2.61 18.87 30.38
CA LEU A 86 -2.76 19.63 29.14
C LEU A 86 -3.19 21.06 29.46
N TYR A 87 -2.38 22.03 29.04
CA TYR A 87 -2.63 23.46 29.21
C TYR A 87 -2.99 24.11 27.88
N ASP A 88 -3.94 25.06 27.88
CA ASP A 88 -4.18 25.95 26.74
C ASP A 88 -4.61 27.33 27.23
N ARG A 89 -4.27 28.37 26.47
CA ARG A 89 -4.67 29.75 26.78
C ARG A 89 -6.14 30.01 26.49
N ALA A 90 -6.72 29.31 25.52
CA ALA A 90 -8.12 29.41 25.18
C ALA A 90 -8.98 28.74 26.26
N GLY A 91 -10.25 29.15 26.34
CA GLY A 91 -11.22 28.54 27.25
C GLY A 91 -11.66 27.12 26.85
N ASP A 92 -11.25 26.64 25.68
CA ASP A 92 -11.68 25.35 25.10
C ASP A 92 -10.64 24.83 24.09
N ILE A 93 -10.61 23.51 23.86
CA ILE A 93 -9.66 22.83 22.96
C ILE A 93 -9.99 23.10 21.49
N LEU A 94 -9.03 23.01 20.57
CA LEU A 94 -9.23 23.20 19.11
C LEU A 94 -9.96 24.52 18.75
N ARG A 95 -9.75 25.58 19.54
CA ARG A 95 -10.52 26.84 19.43
C ARG A 95 -10.39 27.51 18.07
N LEU A 96 -9.19 27.50 17.47
CA LEU A 96 -8.89 28.25 16.25
C LEU A 96 -9.76 27.82 15.05
N GLN A 97 -10.07 26.53 14.93
CA GLN A 97 -10.84 25.98 13.81
C GLN A 97 -12.35 25.89 14.08
N SER A 98 -12.80 26.25 15.29
CA SER A 98 -14.17 25.99 15.77
C SER A 98 -15.30 26.68 15.00
N ALA A 99 -15.00 27.71 14.20
CA ALA A 99 -15.96 28.40 13.34
C ALA A 99 -15.58 28.35 11.84
N SER A 100 -14.59 27.53 11.47
CA SER A 100 -14.07 27.48 10.10
C SER A 100 -15.02 26.73 9.17
N THR A 101 -15.32 27.34 8.02
CA THR A 101 -16.02 26.70 6.89
C THR A 101 -15.07 26.07 5.88
N ARG A 102 -13.76 26.03 6.16
CA ARG A 102 -12.80 25.36 5.28
C ARG A 102 -12.92 23.86 5.42
N LEU A 103 -12.94 23.14 4.31
CA LEU A 103 -12.77 21.70 4.34
C LEU A 103 -11.37 21.33 4.83
N LEU A 104 -11.36 20.37 5.75
CA LEU A 104 -10.21 19.62 6.18
C LEU A 104 -10.31 18.25 5.53
N HIS A 105 -9.21 17.83 4.89
CA HIS A 105 -9.07 16.48 4.39
C HIS A 105 -7.77 15.89 4.96
N PRO A 106 -7.77 14.65 5.46
CA PRO A 106 -6.61 14.09 6.15
C PRO A 106 -5.43 13.84 5.20
N HIS A 107 -5.70 13.30 4.00
CA HIS A 107 -4.65 12.77 3.11
C HIS A 107 -4.47 13.51 1.76
N ILE A 108 -5.31 14.48 1.38
CA ILE A 108 -5.33 15.05 0.02
C ILE A 108 -4.01 15.73 -0.38
N TYR A 109 -3.30 16.31 0.60
CA TYR A 109 -2.02 16.97 0.37
C TYR A 109 -0.84 16.00 0.24
N GLU A 110 -1.08 14.71 0.46
CA GLU A 110 -0.10 13.62 0.36
C GLU A 110 -0.04 13.00 -1.04
N TRP A 111 -0.97 13.36 -1.94
CA TRP A 111 -0.89 12.99 -3.35
C TRP A 111 0.47 13.42 -3.93
N PRO A 112 1.20 12.55 -4.66
CA PRO A 112 0.77 11.34 -5.39
C PRO A 112 0.70 10.04 -4.58
N ARG A 113 0.87 10.05 -3.26
CA ARG A 113 0.78 8.83 -2.46
C ARG A 113 -0.61 8.17 -2.58
N LEU A 114 -0.62 6.84 -2.64
CA LEU A 114 -1.83 6.01 -2.57
C LEU A 114 -2.61 6.28 -1.26
N GLY A 115 -3.93 6.18 -1.31
CA GLY A 115 -4.81 6.54 -0.20
C GLY A 115 -4.99 8.05 0.02
N SER A 116 -4.55 8.89 -0.93
CA SER A 116 -4.64 10.36 -0.77
C SER A 116 -6.08 10.91 -0.75
N LEU A 117 -7.05 10.14 -1.25
CA LEU A 117 -8.48 10.47 -1.17
C LEU A 117 -9.20 9.68 -0.07
N ASP A 118 -8.48 9.07 0.86
CA ASP A 118 -9.11 8.46 2.03
C ASP A 118 -9.81 9.55 2.84
N GLU A 119 -11.11 9.38 3.01
CA GLU A 119 -11.91 10.39 3.70
C GLU A 119 -11.63 10.39 5.20
N ARG A 120 -11.22 9.27 5.81
CA ARG A 120 -10.92 9.19 7.24
C ARG A 120 -9.44 9.30 7.53
N ALA A 121 -9.10 9.93 8.66
CA ALA A 121 -7.72 10.08 9.11
C ALA A 121 -7.04 8.75 9.50
N GLY A 122 -7.80 7.69 9.78
CA GLY A 122 -7.27 6.36 10.07
C GLY A 122 -6.52 6.28 11.41
N LEU A 123 -6.95 7.05 12.42
CA LEU A 123 -6.27 7.11 13.73
C LEU A 123 -6.88 6.13 14.75
N PRO A 124 -6.10 5.60 15.72
CA PRO A 124 -6.60 4.64 16.72
C PRO A 124 -7.59 5.26 17.73
N PHE A 125 -7.57 6.59 17.84
CA PHE A 125 -8.52 7.44 18.57
C PHE A 125 -8.40 8.87 18.03
N LEU A 126 -9.40 9.72 18.33
CA LEU A 126 -9.48 11.08 17.77
C LEU A 126 -9.38 11.04 16.22
N ASP A 127 -10.03 10.03 15.65
CA ASP A 127 -10.17 9.83 14.22
C ASP A 127 -11.28 10.73 13.70
N TRP A 128 -11.17 11.21 12.47
CA TRP A 128 -12.12 12.16 11.90
C TRP A 128 -12.22 11.99 10.39
N PRO A 129 -13.42 12.15 9.80
CA PRO A 129 -13.61 12.17 8.36
C PRO A 129 -13.35 13.56 7.78
N ALA A 130 -13.10 13.62 6.47
CA ALA A 130 -13.02 14.85 5.71
C ALA A 130 -14.32 15.65 5.88
N GLY A 131 -14.19 16.96 6.09
CA GLY A 131 -15.33 17.79 6.43
C GLY A 131 -14.92 19.21 6.81
N ASN A 132 -15.89 20.09 7.02
CA ASN A 132 -15.60 21.48 7.38
C ASN A 132 -14.93 21.54 8.76
N GLY A 133 -14.04 22.51 8.94
CA GLY A 133 -13.24 22.66 10.16
C GLY A 133 -14.10 22.71 11.43
N LYS A 134 -15.24 23.41 11.39
CA LYS A 134 -16.21 23.43 12.49
C LYS A 134 -16.70 22.03 12.87
N ASP A 135 -17.08 21.23 11.89
CA ASP A 135 -17.71 19.92 12.10
C ASP A 135 -16.68 18.89 12.60
N VAL A 136 -15.49 18.90 12.00
CA VAL A 136 -14.34 18.10 12.45
C VAL A 136 -13.96 18.45 13.90
N VAL A 137 -13.90 19.73 14.25
CA VAL A 137 -13.61 20.17 15.63
C VAL A 137 -14.68 19.72 16.61
N LEU A 138 -15.95 19.79 16.24
CA LEU A 138 -17.05 19.36 17.09
C LEU A 138 -16.97 17.85 17.40
N ASP A 139 -16.67 17.05 16.38
CA ASP A 139 -16.48 15.60 16.53
C ASP A 139 -15.27 15.30 17.44
N LEU A 140 -14.11 15.89 17.15
CA LEU A 140 -12.89 15.69 17.95
C LEU A 140 -13.05 16.12 19.41
N ARG A 141 -13.79 17.20 19.68
CA ARG A 141 -14.13 17.63 21.04
C ARG A 141 -14.99 16.61 21.77
N THR A 142 -15.98 16.07 21.09
CA THR A 142 -16.87 15.04 21.61
C THR A 142 -16.07 13.78 21.96
N GLN A 143 -15.23 13.32 21.04
CA GLN A 143 -14.35 12.18 21.26
C GLN A 143 -13.36 12.42 22.40
N PHE A 144 -12.71 13.58 22.46
CA PHE A 144 -11.78 13.91 23.56
C PHE A 144 -12.47 13.89 24.92
N ALA A 145 -13.69 14.43 25.04
CA ALA A 145 -14.45 14.40 26.29
C ALA A 145 -14.75 12.96 26.74
N VAL A 146 -15.15 12.09 25.81
CA VAL A 146 -15.39 10.65 26.07
C VAL A 146 -14.12 9.94 26.49
N LEU A 147 -12.99 10.20 25.82
CA LEU A 147 -11.70 9.58 26.13
C LEU A 147 -11.15 10.06 27.48
N LYS A 148 -11.27 11.36 27.79
CA LYS A 148 -10.74 11.96 29.01
C LYS A 148 -11.52 11.54 30.25
N ALA A 149 -12.85 11.39 30.18
CA ALA A 149 -13.69 11.09 31.33
C ALA A 149 -13.21 9.89 32.19
N PRO A 150 -12.84 8.74 31.61
CA PRO A 150 -12.28 7.59 32.34
C PRO A 150 -10.78 7.65 32.64
N LEU A 151 -10.06 8.72 32.24
CA LEU A 151 -8.62 8.88 32.41
C LEU A 151 -8.30 9.90 33.53
N PRO A 152 -8.24 9.48 34.81
CA PRO A 152 -7.99 10.40 35.93
C PRO A 152 -6.58 11.00 35.91
N ASN A 153 -5.65 10.35 35.22
CA ASN A 153 -4.27 10.80 35.01
C ASN A 153 -4.14 11.85 33.89
N LEU A 154 -5.25 12.28 33.27
CA LEU A 154 -5.29 13.36 32.28
C LEU A 154 -6.08 14.57 32.81
N ILE A 155 -5.36 15.66 33.10
CA ILE A 155 -5.92 16.92 33.60
C ILE A 155 -5.91 17.94 32.45
N LEU A 156 -7.04 18.62 32.22
CA LEU A 156 -7.14 19.75 31.28
C LEU A 156 -7.22 21.06 32.07
N LYS A 157 -6.38 22.03 31.69
CA LYS A 157 -6.28 23.37 32.28
C LYS A 157 -6.39 24.42 31.17
N THR A 158 -7.61 24.91 30.94
CA THR A 158 -7.88 26.00 29.99
C THR A 158 -7.65 27.37 30.62
N GLY A 159 -7.49 28.42 29.82
CA GLY A 159 -7.19 29.77 30.32
C GLY A 159 -5.80 29.94 30.94
N HIS A 160 -4.84 29.07 30.60
CA HIS A 160 -3.46 29.11 31.08
C HIS A 160 -2.53 29.49 29.92
N ASP A 161 -2.15 30.77 29.86
CA ASP A 161 -1.29 31.31 28.81
C ASP A 161 0.19 31.25 29.22
N LEU A 162 0.99 30.41 28.55
CA LEU A 162 2.40 30.22 28.88
C LEU A 162 3.18 31.52 28.69
N LYS A 163 3.93 31.94 29.71
CA LYS A 163 4.75 33.17 29.72
C LYS A 163 6.24 32.90 29.77
N SER A 164 6.66 31.84 30.46
CA SER A 164 8.08 31.45 30.48
C SER A 164 8.26 29.96 30.71
N THR A 165 9.33 29.43 30.14
CA THR A 165 9.87 28.09 30.42
C THR A 165 11.32 28.22 30.90
N ALA A 166 11.65 27.61 32.03
CA ALA A 166 13.01 27.59 32.55
C ALA A 166 13.35 26.22 33.14
N GLN A 167 14.58 25.76 32.94
CA GLN A 167 15.07 24.56 33.60
C GLN A 167 15.53 24.90 35.03
N ALA A 168 15.17 24.06 36.00
CA ALA A 168 15.53 24.21 37.39
C ALA A 168 15.81 22.83 38.00
N SER A 169 17.07 22.57 38.39
CA SER A 169 17.48 21.34 39.09
C SER A 169 17.12 20.01 38.40
N GLY A 170 17.12 19.98 37.06
CA GLY A 170 16.73 18.80 36.27
C GLY A 170 15.24 18.69 35.96
N GLU A 171 14.43 19.62 36.47
CA GLU A 171 13.00 19.76 36.15
C GLU A 171 12.73 21.03 35.35
N TRP A 172 11.51 21.19 34.85
CA TRP A 172 11.07 22.36 34.10
C TRP A 172 10.04 23.17 34.86
N LYS A 173 10.35 24.45 35.08
CA LYS A 173 9.43 25.44 35.62
C LYS A 173 8.69 26.16 34.48
N LEU A 174 7.38 26.01 34.43
CA LEU A 174 6.47 26.70 33.54
C LEU A 174 5.75 27.81 34.31
N THR A 175 5.72 29.03 33.78
CA THR A 175 4.91 30.13 34.33
C THR A 175 3.76 30.45 33.38
N PHE A 176 2.54 30.42 33.90
CA PHE A 176 1.32 30.70 33.15
C PHE A 176 0.65 31.96 33.68
N LYS A 177 0.15 32.80 32.78
CA LYS A 177 -0.81 33.85 33.11
C LYS A 177 -2.20 33.24 33.12
N THR A 178 -2.92 33.39 34.23
CA THR A 178 -4.31 32.95 34.40
C THR A 178 -5.21 34.13 34.77
N ALA A 179 -6.53 33.90 34.84
CA ALA A 179 -7.46 34.91 35.36
C ALA A 179 -7.18 35.28 36.83
N GLY A 180 -6.58 34.37 37.61
CA GLY A 180 -6.22 34.58 39.02
C GLY A 180 -4.82 35.17 39.25
N GLY A 181 -4.10 35.54 38.18
CA GLY A 181 -2.71 35.97 38.25
C GLY A 181 -1.73 34.93 37.69
N ASP A 182 -0.45 35.13 37.96
CA ASP A 182 0.61 34.24 37.48
C ASP A 182 0.69 32.98 38.35
N GLU A 183 0.74 31.82 37.69
CA GLU A 183 0.84 30.50 38.30
C GLU A 183 2.10 29.79 37.81
N SER A 184 2.90 29.20 38.71
CA SER A 184 4.07 28.39 38.34
C SER A 184 3.82 26.91 38.58
N ARG A 185 4.34 26.08 37.67
CA ARG A 185 4.29 24.61 37.75
C ARG A 185 5.68 24.05 37.48
N VAL A 186 6.07 23.04 38.24
CA VAL A 186 7.31 22.29 38.04
C VAL A 186 6.94 20.89 37.58
N VAL A 187 7.58 20.41 36.52
CA VAL A 187 7.33 19.09 35.91
C VAL A 187 8.63 18.50 35.39
N ASP A 188 8.66 17.18 35.22
CA ASP A 188 9.82 16.46 34.68
C ASP A 188 9.95 16.65 33.15
N HIS A 189 8.82 16.59 32.46
CA HIS A 189 8.76 16.66 30.99
C HIS A 189 7.79 17.74 30.50
N VAL A 190 8.18 18.46 29.45
CA VAL A 190 7.41 19.50 28.78
C VAL A 190 7.33 19.17 27.31
N VAL A 191 6.12 19.11 26.77
CA VAL A 191 5.89 18.95 25.33
C VAL A 191 5.09 20.13 24.79
N LEU A 192 5.73 20.91 23.93
CA LEU A 192 5.17 22.12 23.34
C LEU A 192 4.46 21.78 22.02
N THR A 193 3.14 21.83 22.07
CA THR A 193 2.20 21.53 20.98
C THR A 193 1.36 22.76 20.64
N MET A 194 1.96 23.94 20.77
CA MET A 194 1.28 25.22 20.65
C MET A 194 0.83 25.55 19.23
N GLY A 195 1.09 24.71 18.23
CA GLY A 195 0.75 24.99 16.83
C GLY A 195 1.60 26.13 16.26
N PHE A 196 1.21 26.69 15.12
CA PHE A 196 2.15 27.47 14.31
C PHE A 196 2.06 29.00 14.47
N GLY A 197 0.98 29.51 15.08
CA GLY A 197 0.73 30.94 15.23
C GLY A 197 -0.25 31.50 14.21
N ASP A 198 -0.44 32.81 14.27
CA ASP A 198 -1.31 33.55 13.36
C ASP A 198 -0.52 33.94 12.10
N GLU A 199 -1.22 34.23 10.99
CA GLU A 199 -0.59 34.68 9.74
C GLU A 199 0.25 35.94 9.99
N ARG A 200 1.45 36.01 9.39
CA ARG A 200 2.39 37.12 9.65
C ARG A 200 1.83 38.45 9.12
N PRO A 201 1.82 39.52 9.93
CA PRO A 201 1.51 40.85 9.44
C PRO A 201 2.59 41.36 8.49
N CYS A 202 2.19 42.15 7.50
CA CYS A 202 3.10 42.79 6.56
C CYS A 202 2.85 44.30 6.54
N GLY A 203 3.75 45.06 7.19
CA GLY A 203 3.56 46.50 7.41
C GLY A 203 2.36 46.79 8.31
N THR A 204 1.48 47.69 7.88
CA THR A 204 0.28 48.09 8.63
C THR A 204 -0.94 47.22 8.33
N ILE A 205 -0.82 46.25 7.44
CA ILE A 205 -1.94 45.40 7.02
C ILE A 205 -1.98 44.14 7.88
N ALA A 206 -3.10 43.96 8.58
CA ALA A 206 -3.45 42.69 9.21
C ALA A 206 -3.90 41.71 8.11
N PRO A 207 -3.28 40.52 8.00
CA PRO A 207 -3.67 39.53 7.02
C PRO A 207 -5.04 38.97 7.36
N ASP A 208 -5.80 38.61 6.32
CA ASP A 208 -7.04 37.85 6.50
C ASP A 208 -6.74 36.55 7.25
N ASP A 209 -7.43 36.36 8.39
CA ASP A 209 -7.32 35.15 9.18
C ASP A 209 -7.57 33.93 8.29
N TYR A 210 -6.59 33.02 8.28
CA TYR A 210 -6.66 31.80 7.51
C TYR A 210 -7.92 31.01 7.85
N TRP A 211 -8.32 30.91 9.12
CA TRP A 211 -9.44 30.06 9.56
C TRP A 211 -10.80 30.75 9.53
N ALA A 212 -10.85 32.07 9.38
CA ALA A 212 -12.10 32.81 9.33
C ALA A 212 -12.77 32.71 7.94
N PRO A 213 -14.12 32.71 7.87
CA PRO A 213 -14.82 32.92 6.62
C PRO A 213 -14.38 34.25 5.98
N SER A 214 -13.92 34.21 4.73
CA SER A 214 -13.60 35.42 3.97
C SER A 214 -14.69 35.67 2.93
N ALA A 215 -15.09 36.94 2.80
CA ALA A 215 -15.99 37.36 1.75
C ALA A 215 -15.24 37.73 0.45
N VAL A 216 -13.90 37.74 0.46
CA VAL A 216 -13.07 38.09 -0.69
C VAL A 216 -13.28 37.07 -1.82
N GLY A 217 -13.59 37.55 -3.02
CA GLY A 217 -13.87 36.70 -4.18
C GLY A 217 -15.35 36.33 -4.36
N THR A 218 -16.22 36.80 -3.46
CA THR A 218 -17.68 36.58 -3.54
C THR A 218 -18.40 37.75 -4.19
N PRO A 219 -19.57 37.51 -4.83
CA PRO A 219 -20.41 38.58 -5.39
C PRO A 219 -20.77 39.69 -4.37
N ALA A 220 -20.81 39.36 -3.08
CA ALA A 220 -21.13 40.30 -2.00
C ALA A 220 -20.04 41.38 -1.79
N THR A 221 -18.77 41.07 -2.07
CA THR A 221 -17.65 42.04 -1.99
C THR A 221 -17.31 42.69 -3.32
N GLU A 222 -17.87 42.15 -4.40
CA GLU A 222 -17.57 42.52 -5.80
C GLU A 222 -18.63 43.48 -6.39
N ALA A 223 -19.58 43.96 -5.57
CA ALA A 223 -20.71 44.77 -5.99
C ALA A 223 -20.29 45.94 -6.92
N SER A 224 -20.79 45.86 -8.17
CA SER A 224 -20.79 46.92 -9.20
C SER A 224 -19.44 47.37 -9.77
N ALA A 225 -18.45 46.49 -9.92
CA ALA A 225 -17.27 46.84 -10.70
C ALA A 225 -17.55 46.81 -12.22
N VAL A 226 -17.50 47.97 -12.89
CA VAL A 226 -17.60 48.10 -14.37
C VAL A 226 -16.35 47.52 -15.07
N THR A 227 -15.27 47.29 -14.33
CA THR A 227 -13.98 46.74 -14.77
C THR A 227 -13.58 45.54 -13.91
N ALA A 228 -12.80 44.62 -14.48
CA ALA A 228 -12.30 43.45 -13.76
C ALA A 228 -11.61 43.81 -12.43
N VAL A 229 -12.03 43.18 -11.33
CA VAL A 229 -11.46 43.42 -9.99
C VAL A 229 -10.01 42.93 -9.95
N SER A 230 -9.09 43.72 -9.37
CA SER A 230 -7.67 43.38 -9.28
C SER A 230 -7.32 42.70 -7.96
N TYR A 231 -6.75 41.49 -8.06
CA TYR A 231 -6.26 40.71 -6.93
C TYR A 231 -4.75 40.51 -7.02
N VAL A 232 -4.08 40.49 -5.86
CA VAL A 232 -2.75 39.90 -5.72
C VAL A 232 -2.79 38.82 -4.65
N VAL A 233 -2.24 37.65 -4.96
CA VAL A 233 -2.04 36.54 -4.02
C VAL A 233 -0.54 36.37 -3.86
N SER A 234 -0.03 36.50 -2.65
CA SER A 234 1.40 36.36 -2.36
C SER A 234 1.68 35.15 -1.49
N GLY A 235 2.45 34.19 -2.04
CA GLY A 235 2.90 32.98 -1.33
C GLY A 235 3.14 31.80 -2.27
N ASN A 236 3.94 30.84 -1.83
CA ASN A 236 4.33 29.65 -2.61
C ASN A 236 3.69 28.34 -2.09
N GLY A 237 2.97 28.38 -0.96
CA GLY A 237 2.40 27.19 -0.31
C GLY A 237 0.98 26.86 -0.78
N ASP A 238 0.45 25.73 -0.32
CA ASP A 238 -0.91 25.27 -0.64
C ASP A 238 -1.98 26.35 -0.40
N GLY A 239 -1.88 27.09 0.71
CA GLY A 239 -2.81 28.17 1.01
C GLY A 239 -2.87 29.27 -0.05
N ALA A 240 -1.75 29.57 -0.73
CA ALA A 240 -1.71 30.55 -1.82
C ALA A 240 -2.28 29.95 -3.12
N LEU A 241 -1.92 28.69 -3.43
CA LEU A 241 -2.37 28.03 -4.66
C LEU A 241 -3.88 27.76 -4.64
N THR A 242 -4.42 27.30 -3.51
CA THR A 242 -5.86 27.11 -3.32
C THR A 242 -6.62 28.44 -3.42
N VAL A 243 -6.06 29.56 -2.92
CA VAL A 243 -6.68 30.88 -3.12
C VAL A 243 -6.70 31.26 -4.59
N ALA A 244 -5.59 31.05 -5.33
CA ALA A 244 -5.54 31.34 -6.76
C ALA A 244 -6.60 30.56 -7.55
N LEU A 245 -6.77 29.26 -7.25
CA LEU A 245 -7.83 28.43 -7.80
C LEU A 245 -9.22 28.97 -7.43
N SER A 246 -9.46 29.28 -6.15
CA SER A 246 -10.76 29.78 -5.67
C SER A 246 -11.18 31.11 -6.28
N LEU A 247 -10.21 31.96 -6.61
CA LEU A 247 -10.51 33.23 -7.25
C LEU A 247 -10.91 33.03 -8.70
N LEU A 248 -10.27 32.11 -9.43
CA LEU A 248 -10.41 31.98 -10.88
C LEU A 248 -11.36 30.86 -11.34
N ILE A 249 -11.78 29.96 -10.46
CA ILE A 249 -12.71 28.87 -10.78
C ILE A 249 -14.09 29.16 -10.18
N GLN A 250 -15.12 29.05 -11.02
CA GLN A 250 -16.53 29.16 -10.60
C GLN A 250 -16.88 28.01 -9.64
N ASP A 251 -17.64 28.34 -8.58
CA ASP A 251 -18.12 27.40 -7.56
C ASP A 251 -17.01 26.50 -6.97
N PHE A 252 -15.83 27.08 -6.76
CA PHE A 252 -14.68 26.35 -6.25
C PHE A 252 -14.85 25.98 -4.77
N GLU A 253 -14.88 24.68 -4.53
CA GLU A 253 -14.65 24.04 -3.24
C GLU A 253 -13.47 23.07 -3.46
N HIS A 254 -12.44 23.14 -2.61
CA HIS A 254 -11.14 22.52 -2.88
C HIS A 254 -11.21 20.99 -2.95
N VAL A 255 -11.91 20.32 -2.04
CA VAL A 255 -11.98 18.85 -2.02
C VAL A 255 -12.78 18.36 -3.22
N SER A 256 -14.01 18.85 -3.41
CA SER A 256 -14.86 18.40 -4.51
C SER A 256 -14.24 18.71 -5.88
N PHE A 257 -13.57 19.86 -6.02
CA PHE A 257 -12.83 20.19 -7.22
C PHE A 257 -11.67 19.23 -7.45
N THR A 258 -10.93 18.88 -6.40
CA THR A 258 -9.79 17.96 -6.51
C THR A 258 -10.22 16.55 -6.92
N HIS A 259 -11.30 16.01 -6.34
CA HIS A 259 -11.89 14.75 -6.78
C HIS A 259 -12.26 14.82 -8.27
N THR A 260 -13.02 15.84 -8.65
CA THR A 260 -13.44 16.05 -10.05
C THR A 260 -12.23 16.17 -10.99
N PHE A 261 -11.16 16.85 -10.56
CA PHE A 261 -9.95 17.02 -11.34
C PHE A 261 -9.22 15.69 -11.55
N LEU A 262 -9.08 14.87 -10.51
CA LEU A 262 -8.47 13.54 -10.61
C LEU A 262 -9.30 12.60 -11.51
N ASP A 263 -10.63 12.67 -11.44
CA ASP A 263 -11.55 11.91 -12.30
C ASP A 263 -11.45 12.27 -13.80
N TYR A 264 -10.76 13.34 -14.17
CA TYR A 264 -10.49 13.64 -15.58
C TYR A 264 -9.54 12.64 -16.23
N PHE A 265 -8.73 11.97 -15.42
CA PHE A 265 -7.67 11.08 -15.88
C PHE A 265 -8.12 9.63 -15.75
N SER A 266 -7.59 8.76 -16.61
CA SER A 266 -7.79 7.32 -16.49
C SER A 266 -6.47 6.65 -16.17
N ARG A 267 -6.50 5.61 -15.33
CA ARG A 267 -5.29 4.89 -14.88
C ARG A 267 -4.32 5.83 -14.16
N ASP A 268 -3.11 5.35 -13.95
CA ASP A 268 -2.07 6.01 -13.16
C ASP A 268 -1.33 7.17 -13.85
N GLN A 269 -1.87 7.71 -14.94
CA GLN A 269 -1.13 8.57 -15.87
C GLN A 269 -0.71 9.92 -15.28
N LEU A 270 -1.61 10.59 -14.54
CA LEU A 270 -1.26 11.87 -13.90
C LEU A 270 -0.23 11.66 -12.80
N ARG A 271 -0.37 10.59 -12.02
CA ARG A 271 0.57 10.24 -10.95
C ARG A 271 1.97 9.99 -11.50
N GLN A 272 2.10 9.14 -12.52
CA GLN A 272 3.37 8.84 -13.18
C GLN A 272 4.02 10.11 -13.78
N ALA A 273 3.22 10.99 -14.37
CA ALA A 273 3.70 12.25 -14.92
C ALA A 273 4.20 13.22 -13.83
N ALA A 274 3.51 13.30 -12.69
CA ALA A 274 3.94 14.09 -11.56
C ALA A 274 5.19 13.50 -10.89
N ASP A 275 5.23 12.19 -10.65
CA ASP A 275 6.40 11.49 -10.12
C ASP A 275 7.63 11.76 -11.00
N ALA A 276 7.49 11.71 -12.33
CA ALA A 276 8.56 12.07 -13.26
C ALA A 276 8.96 13.56 -13.18
N ALA A 277 8.00 14.47 -12.97
CA ALA A 277 8.27 15.90 -12.86
C ALA A 277 9.01 16.30 -11.57
N PHE A 278 8.78 15.56 -10.48
CA PHE A 278 9.40 15.82 -9.17
C PHE A 278 10.56 14.89 -8.83
N ALA A 279 10.85 13.89 -9.66
CA ALA A 279 11.93 12.94 -9.45
C ALA A 279 13.29 13.64 -9.21
N GLY A 280 13.92 13.33 -8.08
CA GLY A 280 15.25 13.83 -7.73
C GLY A 280 15.32 15.32 -7.33
N LYS A 281 14.19 16.04 -7.30
CA LYS A 281 14.18 17.46 -6.94
C LYS A 281 14.42 17.69 -5.46
N THR A 282 15.25 18.67 -5.16
CA THR A 282 15.51 19.14 -3.79
C THR A 282 14.48 20.18 -3.35
N PHE A 283 14.37 20.44 -2.04
CA PHE A 283 13.43 21.44 -1.51
C PHE A 283 13.70 22.83 -2.12
N GLU A 284 12.63 23.55 -2.49
CA GLU A 284 12.65 24.85 -3.17
C GLU A 284 13.18 24.89 -4.62
N GLU A 285 13.65 23.77 -5.16
CA GLU A 285 14.03 23.67 -6.57
C GLU A 285 12.84 23.92 -7.50
N ASP A 286 13.07 24.63 -8.61
CA ASP A 286 12.01 24.92 -9.60
C ASP A 286 11.62 23.64 -10.38
N ALA A 287 10.33 23.32 -10.38
CA ALA A 287 9.76 22.20 -11.10
C ALA A 287 9.01 22.62 -12.38
N GLU A 288 8.94 23.90 -12.74
CA GLU A 288 8.07 24.36 -13.84
C GLU A 288 8.40 23.70 -15.18
N GLN A 289 9.68 23.62 -15.55
CA GLN A 289 10.09 23.05 -16.83
C GLN A 289 9.73 21.56 -16.91
N ASP A 290 9.95 20.81 -15.83
CA ASP A 290 9.65 19.38 -15.77
C ASP A 290 8.14 19.11 -15.71
N LEU A 291 7.39 19.95 -15.00
CA LEU A 291 5.92 19.94 -15.02
C LEU A 291 5.37 20.16 -16.44
N ARG A 292 5.91 21.13 -17.17
CA ARG A 292 5.52 21.37 -18.58
C ARG A 292 5.94 20.23 -19.51
N LYS A 293 7.06 19.57 -19.22
CA LYS A 293 7.56 18.45 -20.02
C LYS A 293 6.77 17.17 -19.78
N HIS A 294 6.41 16.87 -18.54
CA HIS A 294 5.85 15.58 -18.13
C HIS A 294 4.35 15.63 -17.83
N VAL A 295 3.86 16.67 -17.13
CA VAL A 295 2.45 16.77 -16.70
C VAL A 295 1.56 17.40 -17.77
N LEU A 296 2.00 18.48 -18.41
CA LEU A 296 1.20 19.19 -19.42
C LEU A 296 0.69 18.29 -20.57
N PRO A 297 1.49 17.38 -21.16
CA PRO A 297 0.99 16.45 -22.18
C PRO A 297 -0.20 15.62 -21.69
N THR A 298 -0.13 15.12 -20.45
CA THR A 298 -1.23 14.37 -19.82
C THR A 298 -2.46 15.25 -19.61
N LEU A 299 -2.29 16.50 -19.15
CA LEU A 299 -3.41 17.45 -19.01
C LEU A 299 -4.15 17.70 -20.34
N ILE A 300 -3.39 17.81 -21.44
CA ILE A 300 -3.93 18.01 -22.79
C ILE A 300 -4.65 16.74 -23.27
N GLN A 301 -4.00 15.58 -23.16
CA GLN A 301 -4.53 14.30 -23.63
C GLN A 301 -5.90 13.98 -23.04
N TYR A 302 -6.10 14.27 -21.75
CA TYR A 302 -7.33 13.98 -21.02
C TYR A 302 -8.35 15.14 -21.01
N GLY A 303 -8.06 16.22 -21.76
CA GLY A 303 -8.94 17.37 -21.90
C GLY A 303 -9.15 18.15 -20.59
N ALA A 304 -8.22 18.04 -19.63
CA ALA A 304 -8.34 18.70 -18.33
C ALA A 304 -8.37 20.23 -18.49
N ILE A 305 -7.54 20.77 -19.39
CA ILE A 305 -7.49 22.20 -19.70
C ILE A 305 -8.83 22.70 -20.24
N ASP A 306 -9.42 21.99 -21.22
CA ASP A 306 -10.70 22.38 -21.81
C ASP A 306 -11.86 22.35 -20.81
N LYS A 307 -11.88 21.36 -19.92
CA LYS A 307 -12.86 21.29 -18.82
C LYS A 307 -12.70 22.45 -17.84
N LEU A 308 -11.46 22.86 -17.53
CA LEU A 308 -11.21 24.03 -16.67
C LEU A 308 -11.59 25.34 -17.33
N ARG A 309 -11.34 25.51 -18.64
CA ARG A 309 -11.72 26.72 -19.40
C ARG A 309 -13.20 27.06 -19.23
N GLN A 310 -14.08 26.04 -19.27
CA GLN A 310 -15.53 26.20 -19.09
C GLN A 310 -15.93 26.73 -17.70
N LYS A 311 -15.07 26.55 -16.69
CA LYS A 311 -15.30 26.97 -15.30
C LYS A 311 -14.54 28.25 -14.94
N LEU A 312 -13.77 28.84 -15.85
CA LEU A 312 -12.96 30.02 -15.55
C LEU A 312 -13.85 31.25 -15.28
N ARG A 313 -13.41 32.07 -14.34
CA ARG A 313 -13.93 33.42 -14.10
C ARG A 313 -13.11 34.43 -14.90
N THR A 314 -13.79 35.18 -15.76
CA THR A 314 -13.19 36.20 -16.64
C THR A 314 -13.41 37.62 -16.13
N ASP A 315 -14.13 37.78 -15.03
CA ASP A 315 -14.55 39.05 -14.41
C ASP A 315 -13.48 39.69 -13.49
N ARG A 316 -12.25 39.18 -13.50
CA ARG A 316 -11.18 39.54 -12.57
C ARG A 316 -9.80 39.43 -13.20
N SER A 317 -8.83 40.11 -12.60
CA SER A 317 -7.41 39.94 -12.91
C SER A 317 -6.63 39.50 -11.68
N LEU A 318 -5.72 38.55 -11.86
CA LEU A 318 -4.93 37.98 -10.77
C LEU A 318 -3.45 38.28 -10.98
N THR A 319 -2.77 38.69 -9.92
CA THR A 319 -1.31 38.69 -9.85
C THR A 319 -0.86 37.65 -8.82
N LEU A 320 -0.01 36.73 -9.24
CA LEU A 320 0.63 35.74 -8.37
C LEU A 320 2.01 36.26 -8.01
N ASN A 321 2.23 36.59 -6.73
CA ASN A 321 3.54 36.97 -6.22
C ASN A 321 4.19 35.81 -5.47
N THR A 322 5.42 35.47 -5.81
CA THR A 322 6.18 34.42 -5.13
C THR A 322 7.55 34.90 -4.66
N ASN A 323 8.02 34.32 -3.55
CA ASN A 323 9.40 34.44 -3.12
C ASN A 323 10.15 33.18 -3.57
N GLY A 324 10.96 33.29 -4.60
CA GLY A 324 11.51 32.13 -5.32
C GLY A 324 10.56 31.56 -6.39
N PRO A 325 10.85 30.35 -6.90
CA PRO A 325 10.09 29.73 -7.99
C PRO A 325 8.61 29.50 -7.67
N GLN A 326 7.72 29.72 -8.65
CA GLN A 326 6.28 29.48 -8.49
C GLN A 326 5.97 28.01 -8.21
N PHE A 327 6.67 27.10 -8.90
CA PHE A 327 6.56 25.66 -8.77
C PHE A 327 7.73 25.09 -7.96
N ALA A 328 7.95 25.66 -6.77
CA ALA A 328 9.00 25.23 -5.87
C ALA A 328 8.67 23.86 -5.25
N ALA A 329 9.55 22.88 -5.47
CA ALA A 329 9.42 21.54 -4.89
C ALA A 329 9.34 21.60 -3.35
N GLY A 330 8.41 20.85 -2.76
CA GLY A 330 8.20 20.78 -1.31
C GLY A 330 7.46 21.96 -0.66
N LYS A 331 7.21 23.08 -1.37
CA LYS A 331 6.45 24.22 -0.81
C LYS A 331 4.94 24.02 -0.79
N ALA A 332 4.40 23.37 -1.82
CA ALA A 332 2.98 23.01 -1.93
C ALA A 332 2.83 21.54 -2.32
N SER A 333 1.65 20.95 -2.14
CA SER A 333 1.34 19.60 -2.62
C SER A 333 1.55 19.53 -4.14
N GLN A 334 2.05 18.38 -4.60
CA GLN A 334 2.29 18.19 -6.03
C GLN A 334 0.97 18.32 -6.81
N LEU A 335 -0.14 17.86 -6.24
CA LEU A 335 -1.46 17.98 -6.84
C LEU A 335 -1.90 19.44 -7.02
N ASN A 336 -1.73 20.29 -6.02
CA ASN A 336 -2.03 21.72 -6.16
C ASN A 336 -1.12 22.40 -7.19
N GLN A 337 0.13 21.94 -7.34
CA GLN A 337 1.01 22.42 -8.40
C GLN A 337 0.53 21.96 -9.80
N CYS A 338 0.09 20.71 -9.96
CA CYS A 338 -0.52 20.23 -11.20
C CYS A 338 -1.80 21.00 -11.55
N MET A 339 -2.68 21.26 -10.57
CA MET A 339 -3.92 22.04 -10.75
C MET A 339 -3.61 23.50 -11.09
N LEU A 340 -2.61 24.11 -10.46
CA LEU A 340 -2.18 25.46 -10.80
C LEU A 340 -1.64 25.53 -12.23
N LEU A 341 -0.82 24.57 -12.65
CA LEU A 341 -0.36 24.49 -14.04
C LEU A 341 -1.56 24.44 -14.99
N ALA A 342 -2.51 23.54 -14.74
CA ALA A 342 -3.72 23.41 -15.55
C ALA A 342 -4.54 24.72 -15.61
N LEU A 343 -4.66 25.42 -14.47
CA LEU A 343 -5.30 26.74 -14.38
C LEU A 343 -4.59 27.79 -15.24
N LEU A 344 -3.26 27.86 -15.16
CA LEU A 344 -2.47 28.83 -15.92
C LEU A 344 -2.61 28.60 -17.44
N GLU A 345 -2.59 27.34 -17.88
CA GLU A 345 -2.78 27.00 -19.29
C GLU A 345 -4.20 27.29 -19.77
N ALA A 346 -5.22 26.98 -18.96
CA ALA A 346 -6.60 27.31 -19.27
C ALA A 346 -6.82 28.83 -19.38
N ALA A 347 -6.24 29.60 -18.45
CA ALA A 347 -6.34 31.06 -18.44
C ALA A 347 -5.63 31.68 -19.66
N ALA A 348 -4.47 31.16 -20.06
CA ALA A 348 -3.76 31.59 -21.25
C ALA A 348 -4.60 31.36 -22.52
N ALA A 349 -5.30 30.22 -22.62
CA ALA A 349 -6.17 29.90 -23.76
C ALA A 349 -7.40 30.83 -23.87
N GLU A 350 -7.96 31.28 -22.73
CA GLU A 350 -9.12 32.21 -22.68
C GLU A 350 -8.71 33.69 -22.59
N SER A 351 -7.43 34.01 -22.76
CA SER A 351 -6.90 35.37 -22.60
C SER A 351 -7.22 36.03 -21.24
N VAL A 352 -7.40 35.23 -20.19
CA VAL A 352 -7.57 35.72 -18.81
C VAL A 352 -6.21 36.19 -18.29
N LYS A 353 -6.13 37.46 -17.90
CA LYS A 353 -4.87 38.10 -17.51
C LYS A 353 -4.41 37.64 -16.12
N ILE A 354 -3.45 36.71 -16.09
CA ILE A 354 -2.66 36.35 -14.91
C ILE A 354 -1.26 36.94 -15.05
N VAL A 355 -0.88 37.79 -14.11
CA VAL A 355 0.46 38.40 -14.05
C VAL A 355 1.30 37.65 -13.02
N ARG A 356 2.55 37.34 -13.36
CA ARG A 356 3.51 36.81 -12.39
C ARG A 356 4.37 37.94 -11.84
N SER A 357 4.46 38.01 -10.53
CA SER A 357 5.33 38.90 -9.78
C SER A 357 6.28 38.06 -8.92
N THR A 358 7.46 38.60 -8.65
CA THR A 358 8.44 37.95 -7.78
C THR A 358 8.99 38.93 -6.75
N GLY A 359 9.25 38.44 -5.55
CA GLY A 359 9.92 39.19 -4.50
C GLY A 359 9.34 38.93 -3.11
N PHE A 360 10.17 39.17 -2.11
CA PHE A 360 9.76 39.15 -0.72
C PHE A 360 8.98 40.42 -0.39
N VAL A 361 7.73 40.27 0.03
CA VAL A 361 6.89 41.40 0.44
C VAL A 361 7.37 41.92 1.79
N SER A 362 8.12 43.03 1.78
CA SER A 362 8.68 43.63 2.99
C SER A 362 7.73 44.59 3.69
N GLY A 363 6.67 45.01 3.00
CA GLY A 363 5.63 45.87 3.53
C GLY A 363 4.47 46.02 2.55
N CYS A 364 3.38 46.60 3.05
CA CYS A 364 2.22 46.95 2.24
C CYS A 364 1.80 48.39 2.57
N THR A 365 1.41 49.15 1.54
CA THR A 365 0.92 50.53 1.71
C THR A 365 -0.52 50.62 1.22
N PRO A 366 -1.50 50.96 2.08
CA PRO A 366 -2.85 51.26 1.64
C PRO A 366 -2.89 52.62 0.90
N THR A 367 -3.57 52.66 -0.23
CA THR A 367 -3.86 53.86 -1.05
C THR A 367 -5.37 54.00 -1.26
N ALA A 368 -5.79 55.08 -1.92
CA ALA A 368 -7.21 55.26 -2.28
C ALA A 368 -7.69 54.21 -3.30
N GLU A 369 -6.79 53.71 -4.16
CA GLU A 369 -7.08 52.73 -5.21
C GLU A 369 -6.95 51.27 -4.76
N GLY A 370 -6.34 51.00 -3.60
CA GLY A 370 -6.14 49.65 -3.08
C GLY A 370 -4.88 49.50 -2.23
N ILE A 371 -4.21 48.36 -2.34
CA ILE A 371 -3.00 48.02 -1.60
C ILE A 371 -1.83 47.90 -2.57
N VAL A 372 -0.73 48.59 -2.29
CA VAL A 372 0.55 48.46 -3.02
C VAL A 372 1.50 47.60 -2.21
N LEU A 373 2.10 46.59 -2.85
CA LEU A 373 3.11 45.72 -2.24
C LEU A 373 4.51 46.34 -2.36
N ILE A 374 5.32 46.24 -1.30
CA ILE A 374 6.71 46.72 -1.30
C ILE A 374 7.64 45.52 -1.41
N GLY A 375 8.66 45.61 -2.28
CA GLY A 375 9.67 44.57 -2.46
C GLY A 375 9.34 43.54 -3.54
N THR A 376 8.25 43.73 -4.28
CA THR A 376 7.83 42.88 -5.40
C THR A 376 8.18 43.53 -6.74
N THR A 377 8.39 42.69 -7.74
CA THR A 377 8.72 43.10 -9.11
C THR A 377 7.87 42.35 -10.14
N ILE A 378 7.59 42.98 -11.27
CA ILE A 378 6.95 42.38 -12.44
C ILE A 378 7.91 42.56 -13.61
N ALA A 379 8.33 41.46 -14.23
CA ALA A 379 9.32 41.46 -15.31
C ALA A 379 10.58 42.29 -14.98
N GLY A 380 11.09 42.16 -13.75
CA GLY A 380 12.29 42.85 -13.27
C GLY A 380 12.10 44.32 -12.87
N HIS A 381 10.90 44.88 -13.01
CA HIS A 381 10.60 46.26 -12.62
C HIS A 381 9.79 46.29 -11.32
N ALA A 382 9.97 47.31 -10.49
CA ALA A 382 9.21 47.46 -9.24
C ALA A 382 7.69 47.42 -9.50
N ASP A 383 6.98 46.60 -8.74
CA ASP A 383 5.53 46.51 -8.79
C ASP A 383 4.91 47.67 -7.99
N ASN A 384 4.60 48.75 -8.69
CA ASN A 384 3.95 49.93 -8.10
C ASN A 384 2.42 49.91 -8.28
N LYS A 385 1.83 48.75 -8.61
CA LYS A 385 0.39 48.63 -8.87
C LYS A 385 -0.39 48.60 -7.56
N ALA A 386 -1.50 49.35 -7.51
CA ALA A 386 -2.50 49.20 -6.45
C ALA A 386 -3.47 48.05 -6.78
N TYR A 387 -3.60 47.11 -5.84
CA TYR A 387 -4.51 45.97 -5.92
C TYR A 387 -5.72 46.19 -5.04
N LYS A 388 -6.93 45.99 -5.58
CA LYS A 388 -8.15 46.17 -4.79
C LYS A 388 -8.21 45.19 -3.61
N HIS A 389 -7.68 43.98 -3.81
CA HIS A 389 -7.50 42.99 -2.75
C HIS A 389 -6.08 42.42 -2.78
N ALA A 390 -5.39 42.45 -1.64
CA ALA A 390 -4.11 41.79 -1.44
C ALA A 390 -4.26 40.67 -0.41
N ILE A 391 -3.98 39.43 -0.83
CA ILE A 391 -4.10 38.24 -0.01
C ILE A 391 -2.70 37.70 0.25
N LEU A 392 -2.25 37.81 1.50
CA LEU A 392 -0.92 37.37 1.91
C LEU A 392 -1.01 35.99 2.56
N ARG A 393 -0.22 35.04 2.04
CA ARG A 393 -0.09 33.64 2.51
C ARG A 393 1.39 33.33 2.69
N HIS A 394 2.01 34.07 3.60
CA HIS A 394 3.43 33.97 3.96
C HIS A 394 3.68 32.97 5.08
N GLY A 395 2.61 32.41 5.63
CA GLY A 395 2.63 31.45 6.72
C GLY A 395 2.64 32.13 8.08
N PRO A 396 2.56 31.32 9.14
CA PRO A 396 2.34 31.84 10.49
C PRO A 396 3.63 32.34 11.18
N ASP A 397 3.44 33.20 12.18
CA ASP A 397 4.51 33.73 13.03
C ASP A 397 4.86 32.77 14.17
N GLN A 398 5.67 31.75 13.84
CA GLN A 398 6.11 30.72 14.76
C GLN A 398 7.00 31.27 15.88
N VAL A 399 7.84 32.26 15.60
CA VAL A 399 8.74 32.85 16.61
C VAL A 399 7.91 33.54 17.69
N LYS A 400 6.95 34.37 17.29
CA LYS A 400 6.02 35.00 18.22
C LYS A 400 5.17 33.97 18.97
N ARG A 401 4.73 32.90 18.29
CA ARG A 401 3.91 31.84 18.91
C ARG A 401 4.63 31.16 20.08
N TYR A 402 5.94 31.03 20.00
CA TYR A 402 6.78 30.35 20.99
C TYR A 402 7.64 31.32 21.82
N GLU A 403 7.32 32.62 21.84
CA GLU A 403 8.12 33.64 22.54
C GLU A 403 8.38 33.31 24.03
N ALA A 404 7.46 32.57 24.66
CA ALA A 404 7.58 32.12 26.05
C ALA A 404 8.75 31.16 26.30
N THR A 405 9.35 30.57 25.27
CA THR A 405 10.55 29.73 25.41
C THR A 405 11.86 30.51 25.34
N GLY A 406 11.79 31.82 25.11
CA GLY A 406 12.97 32.67 24.95
C GLY A 406 13.88 32.19 23.81
N PRO A 407 15.21 32.06 24.02
CA PRO A 407 16.15 31.70 22.95
C PRO A 407 15.97 30.25 22.43
N LEU A 408 15.38 29.35 23.23
CA LEU A 408 15.29 27.92 22.91
C LEU A 408 14.58 27.63 21.59
N ILE A 409 13.60 28.45 21.18
CA ILE A 409 12.90 28.23 19.91
C ILE A 409 13.80 28.49 18.70
N ALA A 410 14.70 29.48 18.80
CA ALA A 410 15.67 29.77 17.74
C ALA A 410 16.72 28.67 17.67
N ASP A 411 17.23 28.23 18.82
CA ASP A 411 18.20 27.12 18.89
C ASP A 411 17.60 25.82 18.33
N TYR A 412 16.35 25.49 18.71
CA TYR A 412 15.64 24.33 18.17
C TYR A 412 15.40 24.47 16.65
N ARG A 413 15.06 25.67 16.16
CA ARG A 413 14.89 25.93 14.72
C ARG A 413 16.17 25.61 13.95
N ASP A 414 17.30 26.16 14.38
CA ASP A 414 18.57 25.98 13.68
C ASP A 414 18.99 24.51 13.70
N TYR A 415 18.81 23.84 14.84
CA TYR A 415 19.03 22.41 14.97
C TYR A 415 18.17 21.57 14.03
N VAL A 416 16.84 21.73 14.07
CA VAL A 416 15.93 20.87 13.30
C VAL A 416 16.03 21.15 11.80
N LEU A 417 16.28 22.40 11.38
CA LEU A 417 16.53 22.71 9.98
C LEU A 417 17.86 22.10 9.49
N GLY A 418 18.90 22.12 10.32
CA GLY A 418 20.15 21.41 10.02
C GLY A 418 19.94 19.90 9.90
N LEU A 419 19.14 19.32 10.80
CA LEU A 419 18.80 17.90 10.79
C LEU A 419 18.02 17.51 9.53
N LEU A 420 17.02 18.29 9.13
CA LEU A 420 16.22 18.02 7.92
C LEU A 420 17.03 18.24 6.64
N ALA A 421 18.01 19.15 6.64
CA ALA A 421 18.93 19.32 5.52
C ALA A 421 19.88 18.12 5.37
N ALA A 422 20.37 17.56 6.49
CA ALA A 422 21.22 16.37 6.50
C ALA A 422 20.45 15.08 6.20
N HIS A 423 19.17 15.04 6.55
CA HIS A 423 18.26 13.91 6.39
C HIS A 423 16.95 14.32 5.70
N PRO A 424 16.98 14.62 4.38
CA PRO A 424 15.81 15.08 3.65
C PRO A 424 14.62 14.11 3.68
N GLU A 425 14.88 12.82 3.85
CA GLU A 425 13.84 11.79 4.00
C GLU A 425 12.94 12.03 5.22
N ARG A 426 13.46 12.66 6.29
CA ARG A 426 12.71 13.02 7.51
C ARG A 426 11.79 14.22 7.31
N ALA A 427 11.96 14.97 6.22
CA ALA A 427 11.08 16.06 5.81
C ALA A 427 9.81 15.54 5.10
N THR A 428 9.75 14.24 4.79
CA THR A 428 8.56 13.62 4.20
C THR A 428 7.38 13.75 5.18
N PRO A 429 6.18 14.14 4.71
CA PRO A 429 5.01 14.13 5.58
C PRO A 429 4.80 12.75 6.22
N PRO A 430 4.51 12.72 7.54
CA PRO A 430 4.52 11.50 8.32
C PRO A 430 3.27 10.66 8.04
N LEU A 431 3.44 9.34 8.05
CA LEU A 431 2.37 8.35 8.03
C LEU A 431 2.31 7.63 9.37
N LEU A 432 1.11 7.30 9.83
CA LEU A 432 0.98 6.49 11.03
C LEU A 432 1.55 5.08 10.77
N HIS A 433 2.46 4.63 11.62
CA HIS A 433 3.01 3.28 11.54
C HIS A 433 2.02 2.28 12.15
N ASP A 434 1.86 1.11 11.53
CA ASP A 434 0.95 0.06 12.00
C ASP A 434 1.20 -0.32 13.47
N ALA A 435 2.47 -0.46 13.88
CA ALA A 435 2.83 -0.75 15.27
C ALA A 435 2.38 0.35 16.25
N THR A 436 2.38 1.62 15.83
CA THR A 436 1.87 2.73 16.65
C THR A 436 0.35 2.70 16.73
N TYR A 437 -0.32 2.43 15.60
CA TYR A 437 -1.77 2.25 15.55
C TYR A 437 -2.18 1.13 16.51
N ASP A 438 -1.53 -0.03 16.43
CA ASP A 438 -1.84 -1.20 17.24
C ASP A 438 -1.62 -0.97 18.73
N LEU A 439 -0.48 -0.39 19.12
CA LEU A 439 -0.21 -0.05 20.52
C LEU A 439 -1.35 0.79 21.11
N PHE A 440 -1.76 1.85 20.42
CA PHE A 440 -2.74 2.77 20.94
C PHE A 440 -4.18 2.25 20.83
N LEU A 441 -4.50 1.46 19.80
CA LEU A 441 -5.77 0.74 19.72
C LEU A 441 -5.91 -0.23 20.91
N ASP A 442 -4.87 -1.02 21.17
CA ASP A 442 -4.88 -1.99 22.27
C ASP A 442 -4.94 -1.30 23.63
N LYS A 443 -4.17 -0.22 23.84
CA LYS A 443 -4.23 0.56 25.08
C LYS A 443 -5.59 1.23 25.29
N ARG A 444 -6.21 1.73 24.22
CA ARG A 444 -7.58 2.28 24.26
C ARG A 444 -8.58 1.21 24.71
N ILE A 445 -8.57 0.04 24.08
CA ILE A 445 -9.46 -1.08 24.44
C ILE A 445 -9.17 -1.55 25.87
N GLU A 446 -7.90 -1.67 26.24
CA GLU A 446 -7.47 -2.12 27.56
C GLU A 446 -7.99 -1.21 28.68
N ARG A 447 -7.85 0.11 28.49
CA ARG A 447 -8.10 1.12 29.52
C ARG A 447 -9.53 1.59 29.57
N LEU A 448 -10.20 1.68 28.42
CA LEU A 448 -11.48 2.38 28.29
C LEU A 448 -12.68 1.45 28.14
N ALA A 449 -12.49 0.25 27.58
CA ALA A 449 -13.59 -0.71 27.46
C ALA A 449 -13.78 -1.51 28.77
N ALA A 450 -15.05 -1.81 29.10
CA ALA A 450 -15.41 -2.55 30.32
C ALA A 450 -16.20 -3.83 29.98
N GLY A 451 -16.08 -4.85 30.84
CA GLY A 451 -16.88 -6.09 30.77
C GLY A 451 -16.86 -6.77 29.40
N GLY A 452 -18.03 -7.19 28.92
CA GLY A 452 -18.18 -7.89 27.63
C GLY A 452 -17.76 -7.07 26.40
N ALA A 453 -17.91 -5.74 26.45
CA ALA A 453 -17.51 -4.85 25.35
C ALA A 453 -15.99 -4.89 25.11
N LYS A 454 -15.19 -5.06 26.17
CA LYS A 454 -13.73 -5.22 26.07
C LYS A 454 -13.35 -6.49 25.31
N ALA A 455 -14.00 -7.61 25.61
CA ALA A 455 -13.75 -8.87 24.92
C ALA A 455 -14.14 -8.79 23.43
N GLN A 456 -15.30 -8.19 23.14
CA GLN A 456 -15.76 -7.97 21.77
C GLN A 456 -14.82 -7.08 20.96
N GLN A 457 -14.39 -5.95 21.51
CA GLN A 457 -13.47 -5.04 20.82
C GLN A 457 -12.08 -5.67 20.60
N LYS A 458 -11.57 -6.46 21.56
CA LYS A 458 -10.33 -7.23 21.36
C LYS A 458 -10.48 -8.24 20.24
N ALA A 459 -11.57 -8.99 20.21
CA ALA A 459 -11.84 -9.96 19.15
C ALA A 459 -11.94 -9.28 17.77
N ALA A 460 -12.63 -8.14 17.69
CA ALA A 460 -12.73 -7.34 16.47
C ALA A 460 -11.36 -6.83 16.00
N ALA A 461 -10.55 -6.24 16.89
CA ALA A 461 -9.20 -5.77 16.57
C ALA A 461 -8.27 -6.92 16.13
N SER A 462 -8.36 -8.09 16.77
CA SER A 462 -7.64 -9.29 16.33
C SER A 462 -8.12 -9.80 14.97
N GLN A 463 -9.42 -9.71 14.66
CA GLN A 463 -9.94 -10.08 13.35
C GLN A 463 -9.47 -9.11 12.27
N GLU A 464 -9.54 -7.80 12.51
CA GLU A 464 -9.09 -6.75 11.57
C GLU A 464 -7.64 -6.94 11.15
N ARG A 465 -6.75 -7.32 12.08
CA ARG A 465 -5.33 -7.61 11.78
C ARG A 465 -5.10 -8.80 10.82
N ARG A 466 -6.13 -9.61 10.59
CA ARG A 466 -6.10 -10.81 9.74
C ARG A 466 -6.87 -10.63 8.44
N VAL A 467 -7.39 -9.42 8.18
CA VAL A 467 -8.07 -9.06 6.94
C VAL A 467 -7.11 -8.30 6.03
N ILE A 468 -7.12 -8.67 4.75
CA ILE A 468 -6.48 -7.96 3.66
C ILE A 468 -7.59 -7.49 2.71
N GLU A 469 -7.71 -6.20 2.49
CA GLU A 469 -8.65 -5.62 1.53
C GLU A 469 -7.91 -5.35 0.21
N ILE A 470 -8.44 -5.82 -0.91
CA ILE A 470 -7.95 -5.55 -2.27
C ILE A 470 -8.96 -4.67 -2.98
N ALA A 471 -8.53 -3.48 -3.39
CA ALA A 471 -9.39 -2.46 -3.98
C ALA A 471 -8.67 -1.71 -5.12
N THR A 472 -9.38 -0.81 -5.79
CA THR A 472 -8.77 0.18 -6.70
C THR A 472 -8.59 1.48 -5.94
N ASP A 473 -7.38 2.07 -5.97
CA ASP A 473 -7.16 3.39 -5.41
C ASP A 473 -7.92 4.44 -6.23
N PRO A 474 -8.78 5.26 -5.60
CA PRO A 474 -9.62 6.21 -6.33
C PRO A 474 -8.84 7.37 -6.96
N ALA A 475 -7.64 7.70 -6.47
CA ALA A 475 -6.83 8.81 -7.00
C ALA A 475 -5.88 8.38 -8.13
N ALA A 476 -5.29 7.18 -7.98
CA ALA A 476 -4.30 6.62 -8.90
C ALA A 476 -4.91 5.65 -9.92
N HIS A 477 -6.11 5.12 -9.64
CA HIS A 477 -6.78 4.10 -10.46
C HIS A 477 -5.90 2.85 -10.67
N VAL A 478 -5.14 2.46 -9.64
CA VAL A 478 -4.30 1.25 -9.60
C VAL A 478 -4.82 0.27 -8.56
N LEU A 479 -4.51 -1.02 -8.72
CA LEU A 479 -4.82 -2.01 -7.70
C LEU A 479 -3.98 -1.79 -6.45
N VAL A 480 -4.63 -1.89 -5.30
CA VAL A 480 -4.00 -1.72 -3.99
C VAL A 480 -4.45 -2.81 -3.04
N GLU A 481 -3.60 -3.09 -2.07
CA GLU A 481 -3.93 -3.88 -0.89
C GLU A 481 -3.83 -3.03 0.39
N ARG A 482 -4.66 -3.35 1.39
CA ARG A 482 -4.65 -2.76 2.72
C ARG A 482 -4.79 -3.85 3.77
N GLY A 483 -3.92 -3.82 4.78
CA GLY A 483 -3.96 -4.79 5.87
C GLY A 483 -2.74 -4.71 6.77
N CYS A 484 -2.85 -5.30 7.96
CA CYS A 484 -1.70 -5.45 8.87
C CYS A 484 -0.66 -6.44 8.33
N ILE A 485 -1.10 -7.35 7.47
CA ILE A 485 -0.30 -8.36 6.77
C ILE A 485 -0.47 -8.16 5.26
N CYS A 486 0.53 -8.50 4.47
CA CYS A 486 0.45 -8.39 3.01
C CYS A 486 0.06 -9.74 2.40
N ILE A 487 -0.48 -9.72 1.18
CA ILE A 487 -0.91 -10.95 0.51
C ILE A 487 0.26 -11.93 0.32
N ILE A 488 1.46 -11.40 0.08
CA ILE A 488 2.66 -12.20 -0.12
C ILE A 488 3.07 -12.95 1.16
N ASP A 489 2.96 -12.30 2.32
CA ASP A 489 3.31 -12.86 3.62
C ASP A 489 2.42 -14.05 3.97
N ILE A 490 1.14 -14.01 3.56
CA ILE A 490 0.22 -15.14 3.75
C ILE A 490 0.39 -16.21 2.68
N ALA A 491 0.79 -15.85 1.46
CA ALA A 491 1.03 -16.80 0.37
C ALA A 491 2.25 -17.69 0.63
N GLU A 492 3.34 -17.14 1.16
CA GLU A 492 4.57 -17.86 1.50
C GLU A 492 4.37 -19.09 2.41
N GLN A 493 3.35 -19.04 3.25
CA GLN A 493 3.10 -20.01 4.30
C GLN A 493 1.61 -20.36 4.42
N CYS A 494 0.86 -20.29 3.31
CA CYS A 494 -0.59 -20.41 3.30
C CYS A 494 -1.11 -21.69 3.98
N GLU A 495 -0.39 -22.81 3.83
CA GLU A 495 -0.72 -24.10 4.47
C GLU A 495 -0.27 -24.20 5.94
N ARG A 496 0.60 -23.29 6.38
CA ARG A 496 1.21 -23.24 7.73
C ARG A 496 0.74 -22.07 8.58
N LEU A 497 -0.15 -21.21 8.06
CA LEU A 497 -0.69 -20.09 8.83
C LEU A 497 -1.22 -20.58 10.20
N PRO A 498 -0.86 -19.88 11.30
CA PRO A 498 -1.25 -20.27 12.64
C PRO A 498 -2.73 -19.98 12.90
N GLU A 499 -3.28 -18.96 12.25
CA GLU A 499 -4.67 -18.54 12.36
C GLU A 499 -5.26 -18.26 10.98
N ARG A 500 -6.60 -18.27 10.90
CA ARG A 500 -7.32 -17.99 9.66
C ARG A 500 -7.18 -16.52 9.28
N CYS A 501 -6.83 -16.27 8.03
CA CYS A 501 -6.79 -14.95 7.41
C CYS A 501 -7.90 -14.81 6.37
N THR A 502 -8.25 -13.57 6.04
CA THR A 502 -9.33 -13.26 5.11
C THR A 502 -8.86 -12.25 4.07
N ILE A 503 -9.20 -12.49 2.81
CA ILE A 503 -8.94 -11.59 1.69
C ILE A 503 -10.31 -11.09 1.21
N ASP A 504 -10.54 -9.80 1.35
CA ASP A 504 -11.75 -9.10 0.89
C ASP A 504 -11.45 -8.42 -0.45
N VAL A 505 -12.07 -8.89 -1.53
CA VAL A 505 -11.87 -8.35 -2.88
C VAL A 505 -13.03 -7.43 -3.29
N HIS A 506 -12.72 -6.18 -3.60
CA HIS A 506 -13.68 -5.15 -4.00
C HIS A 506 -13.55 -4.75 -5.48
N VAL A 507 -12.80 -5.53 -6.25
CA VAL A 507 -12.52 -5.29 -7.66
C VAL A 507 -12.96 -6.51 -8.47
N ALA A 508 -13.42 -6.32 -9.71
CA ALA A 508 -13.85 -7.42 -10.55
C ALA A 508 -12.67 -8.35 -10.91
N PRO A 509 -12.89 -9.68 -11.06
CA PRO A 509 -11.82 -10.62 -11.37
C PRO A 509 -11.02 -10.26 -12.63
N ASN A 510 -11.67 -9.73 -13.66
CA ASN A 510 -11.02 -9.35 -14.93
C ASN A 510 -10.10 -8.11 -14.82
N GLN A 511 -10.16 -7.40 -13.69
CA GLN A 511 -9.28 -6.27 -13.41
C GLN A 511 -8.09 -6.68 -12.54
N ILE A 512 -8.09 -7.90 -11.98
CA ILE A 512 -6.99 -8.47 -11.19
C ILE A 512 -6.23 -9.48 -12.07
N PRO A 513 -4.96 -9.22 -12.44
CA PRO A 513 -4.21 -10.09 -13.36
C PRO A 513 -4.12 -11.55 -12.93
N ASP A 514 -4.12 -11.80 -11.62
CA ASP A 514 -3.92 -13.08 -10.96
C ASP A 514 -5.14 -13.52 -10.13
N ALA A 515 -6.36 -13.16 -10.57
CA ALA A 515 -7.60 -13.53 -9.87
C ALA A 515 -7.76 -15.05 -9.66
N ASP A 516 -7.36 -15.87 -10.63
CA ASP A 516 -7.35 -17.33 -10.52
C ASP A 516 -6.39 -17.80 -9.42
N ASP A 517 -5.26 -17.11 -9.25
CA ASP A 517 -4.27 -17.44 -8.21
C ASP A 517 -4.78 -17.13 -6.81
N LEU A 518 -5.62 -16.09 -6.64
CA LEU A 518 -6.31 -15.84 -5.36
C LEU A 518 -7.22 -17.01 -4.96
N VAL A 519 -7.93 -17.59 -5.93
CA VAL A 519 -8.78 -18.77 -5.71
C VAL A 519 -7.93 -20.00 -5.40
N ARG A 520 -6.85 -20.22 -6.16
CA ARG A 520 -5.90 -21.32 -5.94
C ARG A 520 -5.25 -21.22 -4.54
N LEU A 521 -4.88 -20.01 -4.14
CA LEU A 521 -4.30 -19.71 -2.83
C LEU A 521 -5.27 -20.04 -1.69
N ALA A 522 -6.53 -19.61 -1.81
CA ALA A 522 -7.57 -19.93 -0.83
C ALA A 522 -7.78 -21.45 -0.71
N ARG A 523 -7.86 -22.17 -1.85
CA ARG A 523 -8.00 -23.64 -1.87
C ARG A 523 -6.81 -24.35 -1.26
N CYS A 524 -5.59 -23.99 -1.67
CA CYS A 524 -4.38 -24.67 -1.22
C CYS A 524 -4.02 -24.39 0.25
N SER A 525 -4.58 -23.32 0.84
CA SER A 525 -4.47 -23.03 2.27
C SER A 525 -5.14 -24.09 3.16
N GLY A 526 -6.10 -24.87 2.63
CA GLY A 526 -6.89 -25.83 3.41
C GLY A 526 -7.85 -25.16 4.39
N GLY A 527 -8.45 -24.03 4.01
CA GLY A 527 -9.41 -23.27 4.83
C GLY A 527 -8.82 -22.22 5.76
N LYS A 528 -7.48 -22.05 5.72
CA LYS A 528 -6.76 -21.03 6.49
C LYS A 528 -6.82 -19.64 5.85
N ILE A 529 -7.09 -19.56 4.56
CA ILE A 529 -7.36 -18.32 3.84
C ILE A 529 -8.80 -18.37 3.35
N GLU A 530 -9.60 -17.38 3.73
CA GLU A 530 -10.95 -17.16 3.24
C GLU A 530 -10.94 -16.04 2.21
N LEU A 531 -11.57 -16.26 1.06
CA LEU A 531 -11.81 -15.22 0.06
C LEU A 531 -13.27 -14.76 0.18
N ARG A 532 -13.50 -13.45 0.21
CA ARG A 532 -14.84 -12.82 0.21
C ARG A 532 -14.87 -11.70 -0.82
N ALA A 533 -16.03 -11.44 -1.40
CA ALA A 533 -16.18 -10.39 -2.41
C ALA A 533 -17.17 -9.31 -1.97
N GLY A 534 -16.83 -8.04 -2.22
CA GLY A 534 -17.73 -6.92 -1.97
C GLY A 534 -19.00 -7.01 -2.81
N ASP A 535 -20.10 -6.44 -2.31
CA ASP A 535 -21.44 -6.60 -2.89
C ASP A 535 -21.53 -6.20 -4.38
N SER A 536 -20.76 -5.19 -4.81
CA SER A 536 -20.73 -4.71 -6.19
C SER A 536 -20.09 -5.68 -7.19
N VAL A 537 -19.22 -6.58 -6.71
CA VAL A 537 -18.45 -7.53 -7.54
C VAL A 537 -18.76 -9.00 -7.20
N LEU A 538 -19.61 -9.25 -6.21
CA LEU A 538 -19.93 -10.57 -5.68
C LEU A 538 -20.36 -11.56 -6.77
N ALA A 539 -21.27 -11.17 -7.66
CA ALA A 539 -21.76 -12.04 -8.74
C ALA A 539 -20.66 -12.45 -9.74
N LEU A 540 -19.68 -11.57 -9.99
CA LEU A 540 -18.55 -11.87 -10.88
C LEU A 540 -17.57 -12.84 -10.22
N TRP A 541 -17.34 -12.69 -8.91
CA TRP A 541 -16.51 -13.61 -8.15
C TRP A 541 -17.18 -14.95 -7.90
N ASP A 542 -18.50 -15.01 -7.71
CA ASP A 542 -19.25 -16.27 -7.54
C ASP A 542 -19.17 -17.15 -8.80
N ALA A 543 -19.11 -16.54 -9.99
CA ALA A 543 -18.86 -17.26 -11.23
C ALA A 543 -17.47 -17.93 -11.27
N LEU A 544 -16.48 -17.37 -10.55
CA LEU A 544 -15.12 -17.88 -10.48
C LEU A 544 -14.90 -18.85 -9.31
N LEU A 545 -15.47 -18.52 -8.15
CA LEU A 545 -15.47 -19.31 -6.91
C LEU A 545 -16.92 -19.44 -6.41
N PRO A 546 -17.64 -20.50 -6.83
CA PRO A 546 -19.02 -20.71 -6.42
C PRO A 546 -19.17 -20.78 -4.90
N GLY A 547 -20.10 -20.00 -4.35
CA GLY A 547 -20.36 -19.94 -2.91
C GLY A 547 -19.41 -19.01 -2.14
N ILE A 548 -18.70 -18.11 -2.83
CA ILE A 548 -17.91 -17.06 -2.18
C ILE A 548 -18.80 -16.18 -1.28
N ALA A 549 -18.31 -15.86 -0.09
CA ALA A 549 -19.05 -15.03 0.87
C ALA A 549 -18.98 -13.53 0.53
N SER A 550 -19.98 -12.76 0.99
CA SER A 550 -19.96 -11.29 0.90
C SER A 550 -18.95 -10.69 1.87
N ALA A 551 -18.20 -9.71 1.40
CA ALA A 551 -17.29 -8.88 2.18
C ALA A 551 -17.99 -7.60 2.65
N PRO A 552 -17.71 -7.11 3.88
CA PRO A 552 -18.17 -5.80 4.31
C PRO A 552 -17.53 -4.68 3.48
N GLU A 553 -18.08 -3.47 3.51
CA GLU A 553 -17.44 -2.31 2.88
C GLU A 553 -16.00 -2.10 3.40
N PRO A 554 -15.06 -1.64 2.55
CA PRO A 554 -13.67 -1.38 2.97
C PRO A 554 -13.62 -0.35 4.10
N VAL A 555 -13.00 -0.71 5.22
CA VAL A 555 -12.91 0.15 6.41
C VAL A 555 -11.52 0.16 7.03
N SER A 556 -10.54 -0.52 6.41
CA SER A 556 -9.19 -0.60 6.95
C SER A 556 -8.54 0.79 7.10
N ALA A 557 -8.09 1.08 8.32
CA ALA A 557 -7.32 2.27 8.66
C ALA A 557 -5.82 2.12 8.36
N ARG A 558 -5.42 1.00 7.74
CA ARG A 558 -4.02 0.65 7.48
C ARG A 558 -3.50 1.36 6.24
N ALA A 559 -2.18 1.56 6.20
CA ALA A 559 -1.54 2.21 5.08
C ALA A 559 -1.77 1.43 3.77
N VAL A 560 -2.07 2.18 2.71
CA VAL A 560 -2.30 1.64 1.36
C VAL A 560 -0.99 1.22 0.72
N ARG A 561 -0.98 0.04 0.11
CA ARG A 561 0.16 -0.50 -0.64
C ARG A 561 -0.28 -0.85 -2.05
N GLU A 562 0.62 -0.68 -3.01
CA GLU A 562 0.37 -1.15 -4.37
C GLU A 562 0.27 -2.68 -4.38
N TYR A 563 -0.76 -3.21 -5.03
CA TYR A 563 -0.93 -4.66 -5.19
C TYR A 563 0.02 -5.16 -6.28
N LEU A 564 0.90 -6.12 -5.93
CA LEU A 564 1.91 -6.65 -6.85
C LEU A 564 1.56 -8.10 -7.24
N PRO A 565 0.99 -8.34 -8.44
CA PRO A 565 0.47 -9.65 -8.84
C PRO A 565 1.55 -10.70 -9.15
N ALA A 566 2.83 -10.32 -9.24
CA ALA A 566 3.86 -11.10 -9.94
C ALA A 566 4.49 -12.28 -9.17
N GLN A 567 3.90 -12.76 -8.08
CA GLN A 567 4.54 -13.78 -7.22
C GLN A 567 3.60 -14.86 -6.66
N LEU A 568 2.28 -14.74 -6.79
CA LEU A 568 1.35 -15.69 -6.15
C LEU A 568 1.51 -17.13 -6.66
N THR A 569 1.55 -17.32 -7.99
CA THR A 569 1.81 -18.64 -8.59
C THR A 569 3.06 -19.31 -8.00
N HIS A 570 4.17 -18.57 -7.84
CA HIS A 570 5.40 -19.13 -7.29
C HIS A 570 5.21 -19.65 -5.86
N HIS A 571 4.52 -18.89 -5.00
CA HIS A 571 4.25 -19.32 -3.64
C HIS A 571 3.25 -20.49 -3.56
N ILE A 572 2.27 -20.53 -4.46
CA ILE A 572 1.33 -21.65 -4.58
C ILE A 572 2.07 -22.92 -5.00
N ASP A 573 2.97 -22.84 -5.98
CA ASP A 573 3.77 -23.96 -6.46
C ASP A 573 4.77 -24.44 -5.38
N ALA A 574 5.36 -23.51 -4.62
CA ALA A 574 6.17 -23.83 -3.46
C ALA A 574 5.36 -24.52 -2.35
N CYS A 575 4.11 -24.10 -2.13
CA CYS A 575 3.18 -24.78 -1.22
C CYS A 575 2.93 -26.23 -1.66
N LEU A 576 2.69 -26.47 -2.96
CA LEU A 576 2.52 -27.82 -3.49
C LEU A 576 3.75 -28.69 -3.23
N VAL A 577 4.96 -28.19 -3.52
CA VAL A 577 6.21 -28.94 -3.25
C VAL A 577 6.35 -29.31 -1.78
N ARG A 578 6.05 -28.39 -0.85
CA ARG A 578 6.09 -28.68 0.59
C ARG A 578 5.06 -29.73 1.00
N ARG A 579 3.86 -29.68 0.43
CA ARG A 579 2.81 -30.68 0.68
C ARG A 579 3.19 -32.06 0.14
N LEU A 580 3.76 -32.12 -1.05
CA LEU A 580 4.25 -33.36 -1.66
C LEU A 580 5.38 -33.96 -0.81
N ASP A 581 6.32 -33.13 -0.34
CA ASP A 581 7.40 -33.58 0.53
C ASP A 581 6.88 -34.13 1.86
N LEU A 582 5.96 -33.42 2.52
CA LEU A 582 5.34 -33.88 3.76
C LEU A 582 4.68 -35.26 3.57
N LYS A 583 3.91 -35.44 2.50
CA LYS A 583 3.25 -36.72 2.19
C LYS A 583 4.25 -37.82 1.82
N LEU A 584 5.34 -37.48 1.15
CA LEU A 584 6.40 -38.44 0.88
C LEU A 584 7.08 -38.90 2.19
N GLN A 585 7.38 -37.98 3.12
CA GLN A 585 7.96 -38.33 4.42
C GLN A 585 7.00 -39.20 5.25
N GLU A 586 5.70 -38.95 5.18
CA GLU A 586 4.69 -39.85 5.78
C GLU A 586 4.77 -41.26 5.17
N ALA A 587 4.85 -41.38 3.84
CA ALA A 587 4.97 -42.67 3.16
C ALA A 587 6.27 -43.42 3.53
N ILE A 588 7.39 -42.70 3.62
CA ILE A 588 8.68 -43.25 4.07
C ILE A 588 8.57 -43.77 5.50
N THR A 589 7.98 -42.99 6.40
CA THR A 589 7.81 -43.36 7.81
C THR A 589 6.89 -44.57 7.98
N ASN A 590 5.84 -44.65 7.17
CA ASN A 590 4.84 -45.72 7.24
C ASN A 590 5.26 -46.99 6.47
N GLY A 591 6.31 -46.94 5.65
CA GLY A 591 6.73 -48.06 4.82
C GLY A 591 5.82 -48.34 3.62
N GLY A 592 5.03 -47.35 3.19
CA GLY A 592 4.06 -47.52 2.11
C GLY A 592 3.12 -46.33 1.92
N ALA A 593 2.36 -46.35 0.83
CA ALA A 593 1.37 -45.32 0.50
C ALA A 593 0.14 -45.93 -0.16
N ALA A 594 -1.07 -45.50 0.20
CA ALA A 594 -2.28 -45.96 -0.48
C ALA A 594 -2.49 -45.17 -1.80
N PRO A 595 -2.83 -45.82 -2.93
CA PRO A 595 -3.11 -47.24 -3.12
C PRO A 595 -1.91 -48.08 -3.62
N LEU A 596 -0.68 -47.55 -3.59
CA LEU A 596 0.54 -48.29 -3.97
C LEU A 596 0.78 -49.54 -3.10
N GLY A 597 0.38 -49.49 -1.82
CA GLY A 597 0.62 -50.54 -0.84
C GLY A 597 1.96 -50.40 -0.13
N ASP A 598 2.50 -51.53 0.34
CA ASP A 598 3.79 -51.60 1.02
C ASP A 598 4.93 -51.36 0.01
N ILE A 599 5.94 -50.58 0.42
CA ILE A 599 7.09 -50.22 -0.40
C ILE A 599 8.36 -50.59 0.37
N SER A 600 9.32 -51.23 -0.29
CA SER A 600 10.53 -51.66 0.40
C SER A 600 11.36 -50.48 0.90
N PRO A 601 12.04 -50.60 2.05
CA PRO A 601 12.89 -49.54 2.59
C PRO A 601 14.00 -49.08 1.63
N GLU A 602 14.54 -49.99 0.82
CA GLU A 602 15.57 -49.67 -0.18
C GLU A 602 15.03 -48.75 -1.27
N ILE A 603 13.82 -49.04 -1.77
CA ILE A 603 13.15 -48.20 -2.78
C ILE A 603 12.79 -46.84 -2.18
N LEU A 604 12.25 -46.81 -0.96
CA LEU A 604 11.92 -45.55 -0.28
C LEU A 604 13.15 -44.67 -0.04
N ASN A 605 14.29 -45.25 0.32
CA ASN A 605 15.56 -44.52 0.47
C ASN A 605 16.04 -43.93 -0.86
N HIS A 606 15.93 -44.70 -1.95
CA HIS A 606 16.25 -44.21 -3.29
C HIS A 606 15.33 -43.04 -3.69
N VAL A 607 14.02 -43.20 -3.52
CA VAL A 607 13.00 -42.17 -3.78
C VAL A 607 13.30 -40.89 -2.98
N ALA A 608 13.62 -41.02 -1.69
CA ALA A 608 13.95 -39.88 -0.84
C ALA A 608 15.18 -39.10 -1.34
N SER A 609 16.23 -39.82 -1.73
CA SER A 609 17.46 -39.23 -2.28
C SER A 609 17.21 -38.51 -3.61
N THR A 610 16.51 -39.16 -4.55
CA THR A 610 16.14 -38.57 -5.84
C THR A 610 15.27 -37.33 -5.66
N TRP A 611 14.25 -37.39 -4.80
CA TRP A 611 13.39 -36.23 -4.53
C TRP A 611 14.16 -35.08 -3.88
N ALA A 612 15.06 -35.35 -2.95
CA ALA A 612 15.91 -34.32 -2.34
C ALA A 612 16.74 -33.58 -3.40
N ALA A 613 17.34 -34.30 -4.35
CA ALA A 613 18.08 -33.70 -5.45
C ALA A 613 17.19 -32.87 -6.39
N TRP A 614 16.02 -33.41 -6.76
CA TRP A 614 15.10 -32.72 -7.66
C TRP A 614 14.48 -31.47 -7.04
N ARG A 615 14.18 -31.46 -5.75
CA ARG A 615 13.71 -30.24 -5.06
C ARG A 615 14.69 -29.09 -5.18
N VAL A 616 15.99 -29.37 -5.10
CA VAL A 616 17.03 -28.34 -5.30
C VAL A 616 16.98 -27.80 -6.73
N ALA A 617 16.84 -28.66 -7.74
CA ALA A 617 16.74 -28.25 -9.13
C ALA A 617 15.46 -27.45 -9.43
N LEU A 618 14.31 -27.91 -8.92
CA LEU A 618 13.01 -27.23 -9.07
C LEU A 618 13.03 -25.86 -8.39
N ALA A 619 13.56 -25.76 -7.18
CA ALA A 619 13.68 -24.48 -6.46
C ALA A 619 14.60 -23.47 -7.18
N ALA A 620 15.56 -23.95 -7.99
CA ALA A 620 16.46 -23.09 -8.75
C ALA A 620 15.84 -22.51 -10.04
N SER A 621 14.69 -23.02 -10.50
CA SER A 621 14.01 -22.55 -11.72
C SER A 621 12.49 -22.57 -11.54
N PRO A 622 11.85 -21.39 -11.33
CA PRO A 622 10.38 -21.30 -11.20
C PRO A 622 9.62 -21.84 -12.42
N GLU A 623 10.16 -21.66 -13.61
CA GLU A 623 9.58 -22.17 -14.87
C GLU A 623 9.59 -23.70 -14.89
N LEU A 624 10.72 -24.32 -14.55
CA LEU A 624 10.83 -25.77 -14.43
C LEU A 624 9.91 -26.33 -13.35
N GLN A 625 9.82 -25.64 -12.21
CA GLN A 625 8.91 -26.01 -11.13
C GLN A 625 7.46 -25.97 -11.58
N TYR A 626 7.05 -24.87 -12.21
CA TYR A 626 5.70 -24.70 -12.76
C TYR A 626 5.35 -25.82 -13.75
N ASP A 627 6.22 -26.07 -14.74
CA ASP A 627 5.99 -27.10 -15.74
C ASP A 627 5.97 -28.51 -15.14
N PHE A 628 6.88 -28.81 -14.22
CA PHE A 628 6.91 -30.10 -13.56
C PHE A 628 5.60 -30.38 -12.79
N LEU A 629 5.16 -29.38 -12.01
CA LEU A 629 3.99 -29.51 -11.13
C LEU A 629 2.68 -29.50 -11.89
N ARG A 630 2.53 -28.69 -12.94
CA ARG A 630 1.30 -28.66 -13.72
C ARG A 630 1.04 -30.03 -14.35
N TRP A 631 2.04 -30.67 -14.93
CA TRP A 631 1.92 -32.02 -15.52
C TRP A 631 1.74 -33.11 -14.46
N LEU A 632 2.33 -32.93 -13.28
CA LEU A 632 2.09 -33.83 -12.15
C LEU A 632 0.60 -33.80 -11.74
N ALA A 633 -0.02 -32.62 -11.76
CA ALA A 633 -1.42 -32.41 -11.37
C ALA A 633 -2.43 -32.73 -12.48
N ASN A 634 -2.16 -32.36 -13.74
CA ASN A 634 -3.11 -32.50 -14.85
C ASN A 634 -2.45 -33.07 -16.11
N VAL A 635 -3.28 -33.54 -17.04
CA VAL A 635 -2.87 -34.00 -18.39
C VAL A 635 -3.59 -33.17 -19.45
N ASP A 636 -2.91 -32.94 -20.59
CA ASP A 636 -3.39 -32.23 -21.78
C ASP A 636 -3.82 -30.79 -21.52
N GLN A 637 -2.83 -29.89 -21.48
CA GLN A 637 -3.00 -28.51 -21.07
C GLN A 637 -2.70 -27.56 -22.22
N GLN A 638 -3.57 -27.51 -23.22
CA GLN A 638 -3.50 -26.51 -24.29
C GLN A 638 -4.75 -25.62 -24.22
N PRO A 639 -4.65 -24.41 -23.63
CA PRO A 639 -3.45 -23.77 -23.05
C PRO A 639 -3.02 -24.35 -21.69
N ALA A 640 -1.78 -24.08 -21.27
CA ALA A 640 -1.19 -24.58 -20.02
C ALA A 640 -2.09 -24.26 -18.80
N GLN A 641 -2.31 -25.23 -17.92
CA GLN A 641 -3.20 -25.12 -16.77
C GLN A 641 -2.45 -25.46 -15.49
N PRO A 642 -2.27 -24.51 -14.56
CA PRO A 642 -1.60 -24.80 -13.31
C PRO A 642 -2.39 -25.77 -12.42
N TRP A 643 -1.77 -26.25 -11.35
CA TRP A 643 -2.48 -26.93 -10.28
C TRP A 643 -3.52 -25.98 -9.65
N ASN A 644 -4.77 -26.41 -9.56
CA ASN A 644 -5.92 -25.60 -9.16
C ASN A 644 -6.05 -25.36 -7.64
N GLY A 645 -5.07 -25.79 -6.84
CA GLY A 645 -5.06 -25.66 -5.39
C GLY A 645 -5.77 -26.79 -4.62
N GLU A 646 -6.20 -27.86 -5.29
CA GLU A 646 -6.86 -29.01 -4.66
C GLU A 646 -6.03 -29.68 -3.56
N THR A 647 -6.68 -30.02 -2.44
CA THR A 647 -6.06 -30.71 -1.30
C THR A 647 -6.66 -32.11 -1.11
N GLY A 648 -6.13 -32.90 -0.16
CA GLY A 648 -6.64 -34.24 0.11
C GLY A 648 -6.16 -35.27 -0.93
N ASP A 649 -7.09 -36.04 -1.50
CA ASP A 649 -6.81 -37.17 -2.39
C ASP A 649 -5.94 -36.79 -3.60
N ALA A 650 -6.13 -35.60 -4.17
CA ALA A 650 -5.33 -35.11 -5.28
C ALA A 650 -3.83 -35.00 -4.93
N ILE A 651 -3.50 -34.55 -3.70
CA ILE A 651 -2.11 -34.51 -3.22
C ILE A 651 -1.58 -35.94 -3.06
N SER A 652 -2.37 -36.84 -2.51
CA SER A 652 -1.98 -38.25 -2.37
C SER A 652 -1.70 -38.91 -3.72
N ASP A 653 -2.56 -38.67 -4.72
CA ASP A 653 -2.37 -39.18 -6.08
C ASP A 653 -1.08 -38.62 -6.72
N MET A 654 -0.82 -37.32 -6.58
CA MET A 654 0.43 -36.70 -7.05
C MET A 654 1.66 -37.21 -6.29
N THR A 655 1.59 -37.42 -4.98
CA THR A 655 2.68 -38.02 -4.21
C THR A 655 2.95 -39.45 -4.66
N ASN A 656 1.91 -40.24 -4.93
CA ASN A 656 2.08 -41.59 -5.47
C ASN A 656 2.73 -41.58 -6.86
N ALA A 657 2.39 -40.59 -7.71
CA ALA A 657 3.06 -40.42 -8.99
C ALA A 657 4.53 -40.08 -8.78
N LEU A 658 4.83 -39.16 -7.87
CA LEU A 658 6.19 -38.80 -7.51
C LEU A 658 7.02 -40.01 -7.01
N ILE A 659 6.43 -40.87 -6.19
CA ILE A 659 7.05 -42.12 -5.73
C ILE A 659 7.38 -43.02 -6.93
N LEU A 660 6.42 -43.28 -7.81
CA LEU A 660 6.64 -44.12 -9.00
C LEU A 660 7.71 -43.55 -9.93
N ILE A 661 7.67 -42.23 -10.15
CA ILE A 661 8.63 -41.51 -10.99
C ILE A 661 10.05 -41.62 -10.40
N ALA A 662 10.21 -41.30 -9.12
CA ALA A 662 11.50 -41.34 -8.44
C ALA A 662 12.02 -42.78 -8.28
N ALA A 663 11.14 -43.77 -8.12
CA ALA A 663 11.51 -45.17 -8.13
C ALA A 663 11.94 -45.61 -9.54
N ALA A 664 11.24 -45.20 -10.60
CA ALA A 664 11.61 -45.49 -11.98
C ALA A 664 12.99 -44.94 -12.36
N HIS A 665 13.39 -43.81 -11.75
CA HIS A 665 14.73 -43.24 -11.91
C HIS A 665 15.87 -44.24 -11.59
N ALA A 666 15.63 -45.25 -10.75
CA ALA A 666 16.63 -46.29 -10.46
C ALA A 666 16.97 -47.16 -11.68
N GLY A 667 16.00 -47.44 -12.55
CA GLY A 667 16.15 -48.29 -13.73
C GLY A 667 16.40 -47.53 -15.04
N GLU A 668 15.91 -46.30 -15.14
CA GLU A 668 16.13 -45.39 -16.26
C GLU A 668 16.33 -43.97 -15.71
N PRO A 669 17.48 -43.29 -15.94
CA PRO A 669 17.71 -41.94 -15.42
C PRO A 669 16.73 -40.90 -15.99
N LEU A 670 15.71 -40.56 -15.20
CA LEU A 670 14.76 -39.48 -15.48
C LEU A 670 15.24 -38.14 -14.90
N VAL A 671 14.96 -37.03 -15.56
CA VAL A 671 15.27 -35.67 -15.06
C VAL A 671 14.05 -34.76 -15.26
N PRO A 672 13.66 -33.93 -14.28
CA PRO A 672 12.64 -32.91 -14.48
C PRO A 672 12.99 -32.02 -15.67
N CYS A 673 12.04 -31.76 -16.56
CA CYS A 673 12.24 -30.86 -17.69
C CYS A 673 11.00 -30.02 -17.99
N SER A 674 11.22 -28.88 -18.64
CA SER A 674 10.19 -27.97 -19.14
C SER A 674 9.94 -28.27 -20.61
N ASN A 675 8.74 -28.77 -20.95
CA ASN A 675 8.31 -29.00 -22.34
C ASN A 675 6.78 -29.05 -22.49
N ASP A 676 6.32 -29.04 -23.73
CA ASP A 676 4.90 -28.95 -24.11
C ASP A 676 4.11 -30.26 -23.96
N PHE A 677 4.77 -31.38 -23.69
CA PHE A 677 4.18 -32.71 -23.71
C PHE A 677 4.38 -33.52 -22.42
N GLY A 678 5.23 -33.10 -21.48
CA GLY A 678 5.47 -33.80 -20.22
C GLY A 678 6.41 -33.07 -19.26
N ASN A 679 6.72 -33.70 -18.14
CA ASN A 679 7.53 -33.12 -17.05
C ASN A 679 8.89 -33.80 -16.85
N LEU A 680 9.22 -34.80 -17.67
CA LEU A 680 10.41 -35.61 -17.48
C LEU A 680 11.11 -35.82 -18.82
N GLY A 681 12.44 -35.67 -18.81
CA GLY A 681 13.31 -36.01 -19.92
C GLY A 681 14.11 -37.27 -19.57
N PHE A 682 14.36 -38.11 -20.56
CA PHE A 682 15.26 -39.26 -20.46
C PHE A 682 15.90 -39.54 -21.80
N SER A 683 17.05 -40.22 -21.80
CA SER A 683 17.91 -40.26 -22.99
C SER A 683 18.19 -38.84 -23.53
N ALA A 684 18.87 -38.67 -24.67
CA ALA A 684 19.21 -37.31 -25.14
C ALA A 684 18.00 -36.48 -25.60
N THR A 685 16.89 -37.12 -26.00
CA THR A 685 15.76 -36.46 -26.66
C THR A 685 14.37 -37.03 -26.32
N ALA A 686 14.26 -38.04 -25.45
CA ALA A 686 12.98 -38.69 -25.17
C ALA A 686 12.25 -38.02 -24.00
N LEU A 687 10.92 -38.03 -24.05
CA LEU A 687 10.05 -37.33 -23.09
C LEU A 687 9.13 -38.29 -22.36
N ALA A 688 8.84 -38.00 -21.10
CA ALA A 688 7.93 -38.77 -20.27
C ALA A 688 6.92 -37.87 -19.54
N ILE A 689 5.73 -38.42 -19.29
CA ILE A 689 4.72 -37.83 -18.40
C ILE A 689 4.65 -38.66 -17.14
N GLY A 690 4.89 -38.01 -16.00
CA GLY A 690 4.57 -38.52 -14.69
C GLY A 690 3.41 -37.74 -14.10
N THR A 691 2.27 -38.38 -13.84
CA THR A 691 1.05 -37.67 -13.42
C THR A 691 0.24 -38.45 -12.38
N GLY A 692 -0.33 -37.68 -11.44
CA GLY A 692 -1.35 -38.14 -10.50
C GLY A 692 -2.78 -37.93 -11.01
N SER A 693 -2.97 -37.40 -12.22
CA SER A 693 -4.31 -37.18 -12.76
C SER A 693 -5.03 -38.49 -13.09
N ARG A 694 -6.36 -38.49 -12.91
CA ARG A 694 -7.26 -39.58 -13.29
C ARG A 694 -7.95 -39.34 -14.63
N ALA A 695 -8.01 -38.10 -15.08
CA ALA A 695 -8.87 -37.68 -16.18
C ALA A 695 -8.36 -36.40 -16.89
N ILE A 696 -8.88 -36.18 -18.08
CA ILE A 696 -8.74 -34.95 -18.86
C ILE A 696 -10.14 -34.36 -18.99
N GLY A 697 -10.37 -33.24 -18.30
CA GLY A 697 -11.72 -32.74 -18.07
C GLY A 697 -12.58 -33.81 -17.40
N ARG A 698 -13.62 -34.29 -18.10
CA ARG A 698 -14.52 -35.35 -17.62
C ARG A 698 -14.21 -36.75 -18.16
N LYS A 699 -13.19 -36.91 -19.01
CA LYS A 699 -12.87 -38.19 -19.65
C LYS A 699 -11.73 -38.88 -18.89
N PRO A 700 -11.85 -40.16 -18.52
CA PRO A 700 -10.77 -40.88 -17.85
C PRO A 700 -9.55 -41.01 -18.78
N LEU A 701 -8.34 -41.11 -18.20
CA LEU A 701 -7.11 -41.28 -18.97
C LEU A 701 -7.11 -42.54 -19.85
N SER A 702 -7.82 -43.60 -19.43
CA SER A 702 -7.98 -44.83 -20.20
C SER A 702 -8.76 -44.66 -21.51
N SER A 703 -9.36 -43.49 -21.75
CA SER A 703 -9.94 -43.15 -23.07
C SER A 703 -8.89 -42.85 -24.14
N ARG A 704 -7.62 -42.62 -23.78
CA ARG A 704 -6.50 -42.43 -24.72
C ARG A 704 -5.81 -43.76 -25.02
N THR A 705 -5.97 -44.24 -26.24
CA THR A 705 -5.52 -45.58 -26.64
C THR A 705 -4.47 -45.58 -27.73
N ALA A 706 -4.24 -44.44 -28.41
CA ALA A 706 -3.23 -44.32 -29.46
C ALA A 706 -1.95 -43.64 -28.92
N PRO A 707 -0.76 -44.01 -29.43
CA PRO A 707 0.50 -43.36 -29.04
C PRO A 707 0.51 -41.84 -29.28
N ASP A 708 -0.10 -41.40 -30.38
CA ASP A 708 -0.18 -39.98 -30.75
C ASP A 708 -1.06 -39.15 -29.79
N ASP A 709 -1.97 -39.79 -29.05
CA ASP A 709 -2.81 -39.12 -28.04
C ASP A 709 -1.99 -38.57 -26.86
N TRP A 710 -0.78 -39.11 -26.63
CA TRP A 710 0.05 -38.78 -25.48
C TRP A 710 1.21 -37.86 -25.83
N GLY A 711 1.77 -38.03 -27.03
CA GLY A 711 2.87 -37.20 -27.48
C GLY A 711 4.21 -37.45 -26.77
N VAL A 712 4.33 -38.50 -25.95
CA VAL A 712 5.54 -38.84 -25.17
C VAL A 712 5.95 -40.30 -25.32
N ASP A 713 7.17 -40.60 -24.88
CA ASP A 713 7.85 -41.89 -25.02
C ASP A 713 7.68 -42.80 -23.78
N ALA A 714 7.35 -42.22 -22.62
CA ALA A 714 7.00 -42.98 -21.42
C ALA A 714 5.85 -42.35 -20.61
N LEU A 715 5.06 -43.21 -19.98
CA LEU A 715 3.95 -42.85 -19.10
C LEU A 715 4.16 -43.45 -17.71
N ILE A 716 4.13 -42.60 -16.69
CA ILE A 716 4.21 -42.98 -15.28
C ILE A 716 2.94 -42.51 -14.57
N LEU A 717 2.05 -43.45 -14.27
CA LEU A 717 0.65 -43.15 -13.89
C LEU A 717 0.33 -43.74 -12.51
N SER A 718 0.02 -42.90 -11.52
CA SER A 718 -0.33 -43.40 -10.17
C SER A 718 -1.82 -43.60 -9.93
N ALA A 719 -2.66 -42.76 -10.53
CA ALA A 719 -4.09 -42.72 -10.25
C ALA A 719 -4.93 -43.42 -11.33
N ALA A 720 -4.45 -43.46 -12.56
CA ALA A 720 -5.02 -44.29 -13.63
C ALA A 720 -4.31 -45.65 -13.66
N THR A 721 -5.08 -46.74 -13.57
CA THR A 721 -4.55 -48.12 -13.44
C THR A 721 -4.87 -49.01 -14.65
N ASP A 722 -5.62 -48.48 -15.61
CA ASP A 722 -6.25 -49.19 -16.71
C ASP A 722 -5.91 -48.58 -18.08
N VAL A 723 -4.82 -47.80 -18.17
CA VAL A 723 -4.38 -47.21 -19.43
C VAL A 723 -3.72 -48.28 -20.30
N ILE A 724 -4.26 -48.46 -21.51
CA ILE A 724 -3.75 -49.40 -22.50
C ILE A 724 -3.51 -48.63 -23.79
N VAL A 725 -2.25 -48.52 -24.20
CA VAL A 725 -1.87 -47.90 -25.48
C VAL A 725 -1.55 -49.01 -26.48
N SER A 726 -2.40 -49.13 -27.50
CA SER A 726 -2.25 -50.14 -28.56
C SER A 726 -1.63 -49.52 -29.81
N ALA A 727 -0.83 -50.30 -30.54
CA ALA A 727 -0.36 -49.88 -31.85
C ALA A 727 -1.55 -49.68 -32.80
N THR A 728 -1.66 -48.50 -33.42
CA THR A 728 -2.70 -48.21 -34.42
C THR A 728 -2.43 -48.97 -35.72
N ALA A 729 -3.39 -49.79 -36.15
CA ALA A 729 -3.34 -50.48 -37.43
C ALA A 729 -3.68 -49.50 -38.58
N GLY A 730 -2.74 -49.30 -39.53
CA GLY A 730 -2.98 -48.57 -40.78
C GLY A 730 -1.91 -47.53 -41.12
N THR A 731 -1.62 -47.32 -42.41
CA THR A 731 -0.77 -46.26 -42.99
C THR A 731 -1.39 -44.87 -42.85
N VAL A 732 -0.69 -43.92 -42.23
CA VAL A 732 -0.95 -42.49 -42.48
C VAL A 732 -0.43 -42.23 -43.89
N LEU A 733 -1.34 -42.27 -44.86
CA LEU A 733 -1.14 -41.59 -46.12
C LEU A 733 -1.47 -40.13 -45.83
N ASP A 734 -0.50 -39.26 -46.09
CA ASP A 734 -0.76 -37.85 -46.33
C ASP A 734 -2.00 -37.73 -47.21
N ALA A 735 -3.00 -37.03 -46.66
CA ALA A 735 -4.34 -36.98 -47.22
C ALA A 735 -4.33 -36.23 -48.57
N GLY A 736 -4.01 -36.95 -49.64
CA GLY A 736 -4.22 -36.58 -51.03
C GLY A 736 -3.48 -35.33 -51.48
N ASP A 737 -2.20 -35.46 -51.82
CA ASP A 737 -1.63 -34.71 -52.94
C ASP A 737 -0.53 -35.53 -53.63
N ILE A 738 -0.54 -35.51 -54.97
CA ILE A 738 0.35 -36.33 -55.79
C ILE A 738 1.74 -35.65 -55.82
N GLY A 739 2.68 -36.13 -55.00
CA GLY A 739 4.10 -35.82 -55.17
C GLY A 739 5.02 -36.13 -53.98
N PHE A 740 5.81 -37.21 -54.09
CA PHE A 740 7.11 -37.44 -53.41
C PHE A 740 7.26 -36.93 -51.96
N THR A 741 6.54 -37.50 -51.00
CA THR A 741 6.62 -37.12 -49.57
C THR A 741 7.15 -38.27 -48.71
N LEU A 742 8.10 -37.94 -47.83
CA LEU A 742 8.77 -38.85 -46.90
C LEU A 742 7.77 -39.46 -45.90
N LYS A 743 7.80 -40.80 -45.75
CA LYS A 743 7.15 -41.51 -44.64
C LYS A 743 7.58 -40.87 -43.32
N THR A 744 6.65 -40.27 -42.57
CA THR A 744 6.96 -39.69 -41.24
C THR A 744 7.04 -40.81 -40.19
N PRO A 745 8.04 -40.80 -39.27
CA PRO A 745 8.07 -41.69 -38.11
C PRO A 745 6.79 -41.64 -37.31
N ARG A 746 6.17 -42.80 -37.05
CA ARG A 746 5.06 -42.89 -36.09
C ARG A 746 5.60 -42.95 -34.67
N LYS A 747 4.78 -42.47 -33.73
CA LYS A 747 5.01 -42.80 -32.32
C LYS A 747 4.61 -44.24 -32.06
N VAL A 748 5.46 -44.95 -31.33
CA VAL A 748 5.23 -46.33 -30.89
C VAL A 748 4.59 -46.32 -29.50
N PRO A 749 3.93 -47.41 -29.05
CA PRO A 749 3.42 -47.50 -27.69
C PRO A 749 4.51 -47.18 -26.65
N PRO A 750 4.28 -46.20 -25.74
CA PRO A 750 5.27 -45.72 -24.80
C PRO A 750 5.66 -46.81 -23.78
N ALA A 751 6.77 -46.62 -23.06
CA ALA A 751 7.03 -47.41 -21.85
C ALA A 751 5.98 -47.06 -20.78
N ILE A 752 5.34 -48.04 -20.14
CA ILE A 752 4.26 -47.77 -19.18
C ILE A 752 4.58 -48.35 -17.80
N ILE A 753 4.71 -47.45 -16.84
CA ILE A 753 4.74 -47.76 -15.40
C ILE A 753 3.46 -47.22 -14.80
N GLN A 754 2.60 -48.09 -14.30
CA GLN A 754 1.32 -47.66 -13.74
C GLN A 754 1.01 -48.40 -12.45
N ASN A 755 0.12 -47.84 -11.64
CA ASN A 755 -0.26 -48.39 -10.35
C ASN A 755 -1.17 -49.64 -10.48
N ASP A 756 -0.71 -50.69 -11.16
CA ASP A 756 -1.37 -51.98 -11.30
C ASP A 756 -0.72 -53.07 -10.43
N ALA A 757 -1.31 -54.27 -10.41
CA ALA A 757 -0.81 -55.38 -9.62
C ALA A 757 0.64 -55.80 -9.99
N ARG A 758 1.04 -55.62 -11.25
CA ARG A 758 2.38 -55.97 -11.75
C ARG A 758 3.43 -55.05 -11.12
N TRP A 759 3.17 -53.76 -11.01
CA TRP A 759 4.13 -52.80 -10.45
C TRP A 759 4.07 -52.73 -8.92
N ARG A 760 2.88 -52.81 -8.31
CA ARG A 760 2.74 -52.83 -6.83
C ARG A 760 3.49 -53.98 -6.17
N SER A 761 3.39 -55.19 -6.74
CA SER A 761 4.10 -56.36 -6.21
C SER A 761 5.62 -56.18 -6.22
N ARG A 762 6.16 -55.40 -7.16
CA ARG A 762 7.59 -55.09 -7.24
C ARG A 762 8.02 -53.95 -6.32
N LEU A 763 7.15 -52.98 -6.04
CA LEU A 763 7.42 -51.93 -5.06
C LEU A 763 7.67 -52.48 -3.66
N GLY A 764 6.98 -53.56 -3.28
CA GLY A 764 7.21 -54.26 -2.02
C GLY A 764 8.45 -55.16 -1.99
N GLY A 765 9.15 -55.33 -3.12
CA GLY A 765 10.29 -56.23 -3.28
C GLY A 765 11.66 -55.54 -3.21
N PRO A 766 12.76 -56.29 -3.40
CA PRO A 766 14.12 -55.75 -3.44
C PRO A 766 14.31 -54.68 -4.53
N LEU A 767 15.14 -53.66 -4.27
CA LEU A 767 15.39 -52.59 -5.24
C LEU A 767 15.93 -53.11 -6.58
N ALA A 768 16.74 -54.16 -6.56
CA ALA A 768 17.31 -54.77 -7.78
C ALA A 768 16.23 -55.36 -8.71
N ASP A 769 15.17 -55.96 -8.15
CA ASP A 769 14.08 -56.55 -8.93
C ASP A 769 13.21 -55.46 -9.57
N TRP A 770 12.96 -54.37 -8.82
CA TRP A 770 12.32 -53.17 -9.34
C TRP A 770 13.13 -52.56 -10.49
N GLN A 771 14.43 -52.34 -10.26
CA GLN A 771 15.36 -51.76 -11.23
C GLN A 771 15.38 -52.57 -12.54
N ALA A 772 15.56 -53.89 -12.44
CA ALA A 772 15.58 -54.77 -13.61
C ALA A 772 14.27 -54.74 -14.40
N ALA A 773 13.11 -54.65 -13.71
CA ALA A 773 11.82 -54.56 -14.37
C ALA A 773 11.63 -53.23 -15.12
N VAL A 774 12.07 -52.11 -14.54
CA VAL A 774 12.05 -50.80 -15.20
C VAL A 774 12.98 -50.78 -16.40
N THR A 775 14.23 -51.21 -16.24
CA THR A 775 15.20 -51.27 -17.36
C THR A 775 14.66 -52.12 -18.51
N LYS A 776 14.00 -53.24 -18.22
CA LYS A 776 13.37 -54.08 -19.23
C LYS A 776 12.23 -53.37 -19.97
N GLU A 777 11.33 -52.70 -19.25
CA GLU A 777 10.20 -51.97 -19.88
C GLU A 777 10.68 -50.88 -20.84
N PHE A 778 11.71 -50.11 -20.45
CA PHE A 778 12.32 -49.11 -21.33
C PHE A 778 13.12 -49.72 -22.49
N ALA A 779 13.76 -50.88 -22.29
CA ALA A 779 14.43 -51.60 -23.38
C ALA A 779 13.43 -52.12 -24.42
N GLU A 780 12.30 -52.70 -24.00
CA GLU A 780 11.22 -53.14 -24.89
C GLU A 780 10.63 -51.97 -25.69
N TRP A 781 10.52 -50.78 -25.09
CA TRP A 781 10.13 -49.58 -25.82
C TRP A 781 11.17 -49.18 -26.90
N ARG A 782 12.47 -49.18 -26.59
CA ARG A 782 13.53 -48.88 -27.57
C ARG A 782 13.50 -49.85 -28.74
N GLU A 783 13.29 -51.15 -28.49
CA GLU A 783 13.12 -52.15 -29.55
C GLU A 783 11.92 -51.84 -30.46
N ARG A 784 10.78 -51.41 -29.89
CA ARG A 784 9.62 -50.97 -30.68
C ARG A 784 9.96 -49.75 -31.55
N GLN A 785 10.66 -48.78 -30.99
CA GLN A 785 11.08 -47.56 -31.69
C GLN A 785 12.03 -47.88 -32.85
N ASP A 786 13.08 -48.66 -32.60
CA ASP A 786 14.07 -49.06 -33.61
C ASP A 786 13.41 -49.87 -34.74
N ALA A 787 12.47 -50.76 -34.42
CA ALA A 787 11.71 -51.52 -35.42
C ALA A 787 10.86 -50.60 -36.32
N GLU A 788 10.24 -49.56 -35.77
CA GLU A 788 9.46 -48.60 -36.54
C GLU A 788 10.34 -47.71 -37.43
N VAL A 789 11.50 -47.28 -36.92
CA VAL A 789 12.49 -46.54 -37.71
C VAL A 789 13.00 -47.42 -38.87
N ALA A 790 13.34 -48.68 -38.60
CA ALA A 790 13.75 -49.63 -39.63
C ALA A 790 12.66 -49.85 -40.69
N ARG A 791 11.38 -49.91 -40.31
CA ARG A 791 10.24 -50.05 -41.23
C ARG A 791 10.08 -48.86 -42.19
N ILE A 792 10.58 -47.68 -41.81
CA ILE A 792 10.48 -46.44 -42.59
C ILE A 792 11.68 -46.23 -43.49
N LEU A 793 12.86 -46.69 -43.06
CA LEU A 793 14.10 -46.65 -43.85
C LEU A 793 14.16 -47.72 -44.95
N VAL A 794 13.25 -48.70 -44.92
CA VAL A 794 12.95 -49.67 -45.99
C VAL A 794 11.75 -49.18 -46.81
#